data_AF-A0A562D3A7-F1
#
_entry.id   AF-A0A562D3A7-F1
#
_cell.length_a   1.000
_cell.length_b   1.000
_cell.length_c   1.000
_cell.angle_alpha   90.00
_cell.angle_beta   90.00
_cell.angle_gamma   90.00
#
_symmetry.space_group_name_H-M   'P 1'
#
loop_
_entity.id
_entity.type
_entity.pdbx_description
1 polymer ?
#
loop_
_entity_poly.entity_id
_entity_poly.type
_entity_poly.pdbx_seq_one_letter_code
_entity_poly.pdbx_strand_id
1 'polypeptide(L)'
;MSALRDAMSHAVLGWVKPELDETLRQARGEIEAFVENPSDSSRMRFCAGYLHQVQGTLRMVELYAPAMVAEEMELLAQALQQGAANDRDEACATLMRGTVLLPDYLERLQNGHRDIPIVLLPLLNDIRAARGAAGLNESVLFAPDLSAPLPAQLPAPSALPWAQRQDLVAAALRRFQEAMLAWPENGAPGDTAMLAEATAELLRNASHETTRRMLWVLSSVTAALRDGALAGNENLRGAFAAALRALQQASENEALPAASRGVSTQEPTRQLLYAVAYARTPHPALDELRRAFDLDAQMPSEAELDHARGSLAGRNRDLLNTVGGVVKEELLRVKDALDLHLRTGGDVAALQPQAADLTRVADTLGMLGLGVARDVVLQQRDALQAIAAGNAPASEGALLDIAGALLYVDATLDDQVASLGAGEEGAEDAAAAEARRTVEVLAHEALANFAAAREDFVAFIETNWDHARLESVPRLLEEVAGALRMLELGEPADYLEGVRRYILTELIGRRRVPSGRQLDTLADAMASLEYYLEALRDRRPNRAEILEIARSSLESLNYWPLPDAHAAEAPAAAAPASTPAAAVPPPLPAAPEPVAAAPQAPAAPAGLDWDSVELSPAPVAAPEPADIAGPVREVLEAPALEVELPPVVPQPPAIPSLGDAPRFVYDPVSGEYIAEAAAAAPDAGTAAVPPPLPA
;
A
#
# COMPACT_ATOMS: atom_id res chain seq x y z
N MET A 1 -21.30 0.51 24.40
CA MET A 1 -20.66 -0.83 24.41
C MET A 1 -19.60 -1.00 23.31
N SER A 2 -19.66 -0.25 22.20
CA SER A 2 -18.60 -0.22 21.15
C SER A 2 -17.21 0.15 21.68
N ALA A 3 -17.06 1.30 22.34
CA ALA A 3 -15.72 1.78 22.77
C ALA A 3 -14.95 0.86 23.73
N LEU A 4 -15.65 0.04 24.54
CA LEU A 4 -15.02 -0.95 25.41
C LEU A 4 -14.61 -2.20 24.62
N ARG A 5 -15.42 -2.61 23.63
CA ARG A 5 -15.10 -3.71 22.72
C ARG A 5 -13.91 -3.33 21.84
N ASP A 6 -13.92 -2.13 21.28
CA ASP A 6 -12.81 -1.58 20.49
C ASP A 6 -11.51 -1.50 21.31
N ALA A 7 -11.56 -0.96 22.54
CA ALA A 7 -10.40 -0.90 23.42
C ALA A 7 -9.86 -2.28 23.84
N MET A 8 -10.75 -3.26 24.05
CA MET A 8 -10.34 -4.64 24.34
C MET A 8 -9.75 -5.32 23.09
N SER A 9 -10.32 -5.12 21.90
CA SER A 9 -9.79 -5.62 20.63
C SER A 9 -8.42 -5.03 20.31
N HIS A 10 -8.20 -3.74 20.58
CA HIS A 10 -6.87 -3.11 20.44
C HIS A 10 -5.84 -3.69 21.40
N ALA A 11 -6.22 -3.92 22.67
CA ALA A 11 -5.33 -4.53 23.64
C ALA A 11 -4.99 -5.97 23.24
N VAL A 12 -5.98 -6.78 22.85
CA VAL A 12 -5.76 -8.18 22.42
C VAL A 12 -4.87 -8.24 21.17
N LEU A 13 -5.12 -7.39 20.17
CA LEU A 13 -4.29 -7.32 18.97
C LEU A 13 -2.84 -6.95 19.30
N GLY A 14 -2.63 -6.05 20.27
CA GLY A 14 -1.28 -5.67 20.71
C GLY A 14 -0.46 -6.82 21.31
N TRP A 15 -1.12 -7.82 21.91
CA TRP A 15 -0.45 -9.01 22.44
C TRP A 15 -0.19 -10.07 21.36
N VAL A 16 -1.09 -10.20 20.40
CA VAL A 16 -1.07 -11.27 19.40
C VAL A 16 -0.25 -10.88 18.16
N LYS A 17 -0.14 -9.59 17.85
CA LYS A 17 0.55 -9.09 16.66
C LYS A 17 2.03 -9.51 16.55
N PRO A 18 2.87 -9.46 17.60
CA PRO A 18 4.27 -9.89 17.47
C PRO A 18 4.40 -11.36 17.03
N GLU A 19 3.47 -12.22 17.47
CA GLU A 19 3.43 -13.62 17.03
C GLU A 19 2.97 -13.73 15.58
N LEU A 20 1.92 -12.99 15.18
CA LEU A 20 1.46 -12.93 13.78
C LEU A 20 2.55 -12.44 12.83
N ASP A 21 3.28 -11.38 13.20
CA ASP A 21 4.37 -10.81 12.41
C ASP A 21 5.51 -11.82 12.23
N GLU A 22 5.85 -12.57 13.29
CA GLU A 22 6.86 -13.62 13.24
C GLU A 22 6.42 -14.81 12.37
N THR A 23 5.17 -15.26 12.50
CA THR A 23 4.62 -16.35 11.65
C THR A 23 4.56 -15.92 10.18
N LEU A 24 4.17 -14.68 9.88
CA LEU A 24 4.17 -14.14 8.52
C LEU A 24 5.59 -13.99 7.96
N ARG A 25 6.57 -13.62 8.80
CA ARG A 25 7.98 -13.61 8.43
C ARG A 25 8.50 -15.01 8.09
N GLN A 26 8.08 -16.05 8.82
CA GLN A 26 8.41 -17.44 8.50
C GLN A 26 7.78 -17.88 7.18
N ALA A 27 6.52 -17.51 6.94
CA ALA A 27 5.86 -17.76 5.66
C ALA A 27 6.62 -17.13 4.47
N ARG A 28 7.14 -15.89 4.62
CA ARG A 28 8.00 -15.25 3.62
C ARG A 28 9.24 -16.04 3.30
N GLY A 29 9.96 -16.50 4.31
CA GLY A 29 11.17 -17.30 4.12
C GLY A 29 10.92 -18.60 3.33
N GLU A 30 9.77 -19.24 3.53
CA GLU A 30 9.40 -20.42 2.72
C GLU A 30 9.02 -20.07 1.27
N ILE A 31 8.46 -18.88 1.03
CA ILE A 31 8.18 -18.39 -0.34
C ILE A 31 9.50 -18.11 -1.06
N GLU A 32 10.45 -17.43 -0.41
CA GLU A 32 11.79 -17.16 -0.93
C GLU A 32 12.51 -18.46 -1.32
N ALA A 33 12.55 -19.43 -0.39
CA ALA A 33 13.17 -20.73 -0.64
C ALA A 33 12.53 -21.50 -1.80
N PHE A 34 11.21 -21.37 -2.00
CA PHE A 34 10.51 -21.98 -3.14
C PHE A 34 10.81 -21.28 -4.47
N VAL A 35 10.97 -19.94 -4.46
CA VAL A 35 11.36 -19.17 -5.65
C VAL A 35 12.77 -19.54 -6.10
N GLU A 36 13.69 -19.79 -5.15
CA GLU A 36 15.05 -20.28 -5.43
C GLU A 36 15.06 -21.73 -5.95
N ASN A 37 14.24 -22.61 -5.34
CA ASN A 37 14.16 -24.01 -5.74
C ASN A 37 12.70 -24.47 -5.95
N PRO A 38 12.14 -24.27 -7.16
CA PRO A 38 10.73 -24.56 -7.45
C PRO A 38 10.37 -26.06 -7.41
N SER A 39 11.39 -26.93 -7.42
CA SER A 39 11.18 -28.38 -7.36
C SER A 39 10.81 -28.86 -5.95
N ASP A 40 11.14 -28.08 -4.91
CA ASP A 40 10.84 -28.41 -3.53
C ASP A 40 9.45 -27.91 -3.12
N SER A 41 8.41 -28.63 -3.55
CA SER A 41 7.01 -28.32 -3.19
C SER A 41 6.73 -28.41 -1.68
N SER A 42 7.65 -28.96 -0.87
CA SER A 42 7.47 -28.99 0.58
C SER A 42 7.46 -27.60 1.21
N ARG A 43 8.17 -26.63 0.61
CA ARG A 43 8.20 -25.22 1.02
C ARG A 43 6.82 -24.59 1.04
N MET A 44 6.04 -24.78 -0.02
CA MET A 44 4.67 -24.27 -0.10
C MET A 44 3.73 -24.95 0.90
N ARG A 45 4.00 -26.20 1.29
CA ARG A 45 3.24 -26.87 2.37
C ARG A 45 3.50 -26.22 3.74
N PHE A 46 4.77 -25.89 4.05
CA PHE A 46 5.10 -25.18 5.28
C PHE A 46 4.51 -23.77 5.28
N CYS A 47 4.63 -23.04 4.16
CA CYS A 47 3.99 -21.74 3.97
C CYS A 47 2.47 -21.79 4.26
N ALA A 48 1.75 -22.75 3.67
CA ALA A 48 0.33 -22.94 3.93
C ALA A 48 0.05 -23.21 5.43
N GLY A 49 0.88 -24.00 6.11
CA GLY A 49 0.75 -24.24 7.55
C GLY A 49 0.89 -22.97 8.40
N TYR A 50 1.85 -22.10 8.07
CA TYR A 50 2.00 -20.81 8.75
C TYR A 50 0.81 -19.88 8.50
N LEU A 51 0.33 -19.81 7.27
CA LEU A 51 -0.84 -18.98 6.91
C LEU A 51 -2.12 -19.48 7.58
N HIS A 52 -2.27 -20.79 7.73
CA HIS A 52 -3.37 -21.39 8.47
C HIS A 52 -3.35 -20.98 9.96
N GLN A 53 -2.17 -20.95 10.59
CA GLN A 53 -2.02 -20.48 11.97
C GLN A 53 -2.39 -18.98 12.08
N VAL A 54 -1.92 -18.15 11.15
CA VAL A 54 -2.27 -16.72 11.07
C VAL A 54 -3.79 -16.55 10.95
N GLN A 55 -4.44 -17.29 10.05
CA GLN A 55 -5.88 -17.29 9.86
C GLN A 55 -6.62 -17.65 11.15
N GLY A 56 -6.24 -18.75 11.80
CA GLY A 56 -6.86 -19.21 13.06
C GLY A 56 -6.75 -18.15 14.16
N THR A 57 -5.58 -17.55 14.31
CA THR A 57 -5.32 -16.49 15.27
C THR A 57 -6.17 -15.23 14.99
N LEU A 58 -6.26 -14.80 13.73
CA LEU A 58 -7.08 -13.66 13.33
C LEU A 58 -8.59 -13.90 13.56
N ARG A 59 -9.07 -15.14 13.33
CA ARG A 59 -10.45 -15.53 13.65
C ARG A 59 -10.72 -15.50 15.15
N MET A 60 -9.78 -15.96 15.98
CA MET A 60 -9.91 -15.94 17.45
C MET A 60 -10.04 -14.52 18.02
N VAL A 61 -9.42 -13.53 17.37
CA VAL A 61 -9.51 -12.11 17.77
C VAL A 61 -10.62 -11.34 17.04
N GLU A 62 -11.54 -12.04 16.37
CA GLU A 62 -12.69 -11.47 15.62
C GLU A 62 -12.29 -10.52 14.47
N LEU A 63 -11.09 -10.67 13.89
CA LEU A 63 -10.63 -9.90 12.73
C LEU A 63 -10.90 -10.65 11.42
N TYR A 64 -12.16 -10.65 11.00
CA TYR A 64 -12.65 -11.46 9.88
C TYR A 64 -12.02 -11.12 8.52
N ALA A 65 -11.91 -9.84 8.17
CA ALA A 65 -11.37 -9.45 6.87
C ALA A 65 -9.86 -9.76 6.74
N PRO A 66 -9.01 -9.46 7.74
CA PRO A 66 -7.65 -9.98 7.79
C PRO A 66 -7.56 -11.51 7.72
N ALA A 67 -8.44 -12.23 8.42
CA ALA A 67 -8.47 -13.69 8.37
C ALA A 67 -8.81 -14.22 6.97
N MET A 68 -9.68 -13.53 6.22
CA MET A 68 -10.01 -13.86 4.83
C MET A 68 -8.79 -13.70 3.91
N VAL A 69 -7.97 -12.66 4.12
CA VAL A 69 -6.71 -12.50 3.38
C VAL A 69 -5.78 -13.68 3.64
N ALA A 70 -5.57 -14.04 4.91
CA ALA A 70 -4.72 -15.17 5.29
C ALA A 70 -5.23 -16.50 4.69
N GLU A 71 -6.55 -16.70 4.65
CA GLU A 71 -7.18 -17.87 4.04
C GLU A 71 -6.97 -17.94 2.52
N GLU A 72 -7.18 -16.83 1.82
CA GLU A 72 -6.93 -16.79 0.38
C GLU A 72 -5.45 -16.99 0.05
N MET A 73 -4.54 -16.45 0.86
CA MET A 73 -3.10 -16.70 0.75
C MET A 73 -2.77 -18.18 0.99
N GLU A 74 -3.38 -18.81 2.00
CA GLU A 74 -3.22 -20.25 2.25
C GLU A 74 -3.64 -21.08 1.03
N LEU A 75 -4.79 -20.76 0.44
CA LEU A 75 -5.30 -21.42 -0.76
C LEU A 75 -4.36 -21.22 -1.96
N LEU A 76 -3.77 -20.04 -2.12
CA LEU A 76 -2.78 -19.77 -3.16
C LEU A 76 -1.49 -20.58 -2.95
N ALA A 77 -1.00 -20.67 -1.71
CA ALA A 77 0.15 -21.51 -1.36
C ALA A 77 -0.11 -22.99 -1.65
N GLN A 78 -1.32 -23.49 -1.34
CA GLN A 78 -1.73 -24.85 -1.69
C GLN A 78 -1.82 -25.07 -3.21
N ALA A 79 -2.30 -24.08 -3.97
CA ALA A 79 -2.34 -24.14 -5.43
C ALA A 79 -0.92 -24.19 -6.03
N LEU A 80 0.01 -23.40 -5.48
CA LEU A 80 1.44 -23.42 -5.86
C LEU A 80 2.09 -24.76 -5.54
N GLN A 81 1.80 -25.34 -4.37
CA GLN A 81 2.26 -26.68 -4.00
C GLN A 81 1.83 -27.75 -5.01
N GLN A 82 0.62 -27.60 -5.55
CA GLN A 82 0.02 -28.56 -6.50
C GLN A 82 0.38 -28.27 -7.97
N GLY A 83 1.07 -27.15 -8.25
CA GLY A 83 1.35 -26.70 -9.63
C GLY A 83 0.09 -26.26 -10.38
N ALA A 84 -0.93 -25.79 -9.68
CA ALA A 84 -2.23 -25.40 -10.22
C ALA A 84 -2.41 -23.88 -10.39
N ALA A 85 -1.38 -23.08 -10.09
CA ALA A 85 -1.39 -21.63 -10.31
C ALA A 85 -1.31 -21.29 -11.81
N ASN A 86 -1.91 -20.18 -12.22
CA ASN A 86 -1.91 -19.73 -13.62
C ASN A 86 -0.49 -19.40 -14.09
N ASP A 87 0.17 -18.53 -13.34
CA ASP A 87 1.58 -18.17 -13.47
C ASP A 87 2.20 -18.32 -12.08
N ARG A 88 3.25 -19.15 -12.00
CA ARG A 88 3.92 -19.47 -10.74
C ARG A 88 4.65 -18.26 -10.16
N ASP A 89 5.36 -17.51 -11.00
CA ASP A 89 6.19 -16.40 -10.54
C ASP A 89 5.29 -15.22 -10.12
N GLU A 90 4.22 -14.96 -10.87
CA GLU A 90 3.19 -13.98 -10.49
C GLU A 90 2.45 -14.37 -9.20
N ALA A 91 2.13 -15.66 -9.03
CA ALA A 91 1.49 -16.17 -7.83
C ALA A 91 2.42 -16.08 -6.60
N CYS A 92 3.70 -16.41 -6.73
CA CYS A 92 4.68 -16.22 -5.66
C CYS A 92 4.83 -14.75 -5.29
N ALA A 93 4.89 -13.85 -6.27
CA ALA A 93 4.91 -12.40 -6.06
C ALA A 93 3.67 -11.91 -5.32
N THR A 94 2.48 -12.36 -5.73
CA THR A 94 1.20 -11.99 -5.11
C THR A 94 1.12 -12.48 -3.67
N LEU A 95 1.58 -13.70 -3.41
CA LEU A 95 1.65 -14.27 -2.07
C LEU A 95 2.62 -13.48 -1.18
N MET A 96 3.78 -13.09 -1.72
CA MET A 96 4.76 -12.23 -1.03
C MET A 96 4.16 -10.86 -0.69
N ARG A 97 3.48 -10.19 -1.64
CA ARG A 97 2.77 -8.92 -1.38
C ARG A 97 1.76 -9.07 -0.24
N GLY A 98 0.98 -10.16 -0.22
CA GLY A 98 0.03 -10.43 0.87
C GLY A 98 0.68 -10.51 2.25
N THR A 99 1.86 -11.15 2.35
CA THR A 99 2.61 -11.25 3.63
C THR A 99 3.20 -9.92 4.12
N VAL A 100 3.25 -8.88 3.28
CA VAL A 100 3.72 -7.53 3.63
C VAL A 100 2.53 -6.61 3.95
N LEU A 101 1.49 -6.67 3.13
CA LEU A 101 0.28 -5.85 3.30
C LEU A 101 -0.54 -6.18 4.56
N LEU A 102 -0.64 -7.47 4.90
CA LEU A 102 -1.43 -7.90 6.05
C LEU A 102 -0.88 -7.35 7.39
N PRO A 103 0.43 -7.43 7.68
CA PRO A 103 1.02 -6.77 8.87
C PRO A 103 0.73 -5.27 8.96
N ASP A 104 0.81 -4.53 7.84
CA ASP A 104 0.56 -3.09 7.80
C ASP A 104 -0.89 -2.75 8.18
N TYR A 105 -1.83 -3.55 7.68
CA TYR A 105 -3.23 -3.44 8.06
C TYR A 105 -3.43 -3.65 9.56
N LEU A 106 -2.82 -4.70 10.12
CA LEU A 106 -2.91 -5.00 11.55
C LEU A 106 -2.24 -3.91 12.40
N GLU A 107 -1.14 -3.34 11.95
CA GLU A 107 -0.48 -2.23 12.65
C GLU A 107 -1.35 -0.96 12.64
N ARG A 108 -2.03 -0.68 11.53
CA ARG A 108 -3.02 0.40 11.46
C ARG A 108 -4.13 0.20 12.49
N LEU A 109 -4.68 -1.01 12.61
CA LEU A 109 -5.66 -1.33 13.65
C LEU A 109 -5.06 -1.19 15.05
N GLN A 110 -3.84 -1.67 15.28
CA GLN A 110 -3.17 -1.55 16.57
C GLN A 110 -2.97 -0.09 17.01
N ASN A 111 -2.70 0.81 16.04
CA ASN A 111 -2.54 2.25 16.27
C ASN A 111 -3.87 2.99 16.55
N GLY A 112 -4.99 2.28 16.67
CA GLY A 112 -6.29 2.86 17.03
C GLY A 112 -7.09 3.41 15.84
N HIS A 113 -6.65 3.16 14.61
CA HIS A 113 -7.43 3.54 13.44
C HIS A 113 -8.65 2.62 13.27
N ARG A 114 -9.75 3.20 12.77
CA ARG A 114 -11.00 2.48 12.49
C ARG A 114 -10.76 1.30 11.54
N ASP A 115 -11.40 0.16 11.79
CA ASP A 115 -11.37 -0.99 10.88
C ASP A 115 -12.10 -0.67 9.56
N ILE A 116 -11.39 -0.79 8.43
CA ILE A 116 -11.92 -0.45 7.09
C ILE A 116 -11.57 -1.59 6.13
N PRO A 117 -12.31 -2.71 6.18
CA PRO A 117 -12.01 -3.92 5.42
C PRO A 117 -11.88 -3.75 3.91
N ILE A 118 -12.65 -2.82 3.33
CA ILE A 118 -12.76 -2.66 1.87
C ILE A 118 -11.42 -2.37 1.18
N VAL A 119 -10.45 -1.80 1.90
CA VAL A 119 -9.09 -1.56 1.36
C VAL A 119 -8.31 -2.85 1.08
N LEU A 120 -8.73 -3.99 1.65
CA LEU A 120 -8.14 -5.30 1.41
C LEU A 120 -8.71 -6.00 0.16
N LEU A 121 -9.79 -5.49 -0.42
CA LEU A 121 -10.46 -6.12 -1.56
C LEU A 121 -9.56 -6.28 -2.80
N PRO A 122 -8.75 -5.28 -3.20
CA PRO A 122 -7.85 -5.44 -4.33
C PRO A 122 -6.88 -6.61 -4.12
N LEU A 123 -6.23 -6.68 -2.94
CA LEU A 123 -5.32 -7.77 -2.60
C LEU A 123 -6.02 -9.13 -2.62
N LEU A 124 -7.23 -9.24 -2.07
CA LEU A 124 -8.03 -10.47 -2.12
C LEU A 124 -8.30 -10.91 -3.56
N ASN A 125 -8.64 -9.96 -4.44
CA ASN A 125 -8.92 -10.25 -5.83
C ASN A 125 -7.67 -10.65 -6.61
N ASP A 126 -6.51 -10.04 -6.32
CA ASP A 126 -5.23 -10.43 -6.90
C ASP A 126 -4.86 -11.87 -6.52
N ILE A 127 -4.95 -12.20 -5.23
CA ILE A 127 -4.65 -13.56 -4.72
C ILE A 127 -5.57 -14.59 -5.39
N ARG A 128 -6.85 -14.25 -5.57
CA ARG A 128 -7.84 -15.11 -6.23
C ARG A 128 -7.58 -15.24 -7.73
N ALA A 129 -7.23 -14.15 -8.41
CA ALA A 129 -6.89 -14.15 -9.83
C ALA A 129 -5.64 -15.02 -10.11
N ALA A 130 -4.62 -14.96 -9.25
CA ALA A 130 -3.40 -15.77 -9.37
C ALA A 130 -3.67 -17.30 -9.36
N ARG A 131 -4.74 -17.74 -8.68
CA ARG A 131 -5.22 -19.14 -8.67
C ARG A 131 -6.37 -19.41 -9.66
N GLY A 132 -6.72 -18.46 -10.52
CA GLY A 132 -7.81 -18.59 -11.49
C GLY A 132 -9.23 -18.59 -10.90
N ALA A 133 -9.40 -18.04 -9.70
CA ALA A 133 -10.70 -17.91 -9.07
C ALA A 133 -11.37 -16.57 -9.41
N ALA A 134 -12.70 -16.57 -9.44
CA ALA A 134 -13.48 -15.35 -9.65
C ALA A 134 -13.26 -14.35 -8.51
N GLY A 135 -13.18 -13.06 -8.83
CA GLY A 135 -13.07 -11.99 -7.83
C GLY A 135 -14.25 -11.96 -6.86
N LEU A 136 -14.01 -11.37 -5.70
CA LEU A 136 -15.01 -11.06 -4.68
C LEU A 136 -15.60 -9.68 -4.94
N ASN A 137 -16.87 -9.54 -4.57
CA ASN A 137 -17.56 -8.26 -4.52
C ASN A 137 -17.38 -7.61 -3.15
N GLU A 138 -17.54 -6.29 -3.08
CA GLU A 138 -17.42 -5.51 -1.84
C GLU A 138 -18.32 -6.01 -0.69
N SER A 139 -19.49 -6.57 -1.03
CA SER A 139 -20.45 -7.09 -0.06
C SER A 139 -19.89 -8.19 0.83
N VAL A 140 -18.85 -8.91 0.40
CA VAL A 140 -18.23 -10.00 1.16
C VAL A 140 -17.47 -9.48 2.39
N LEU A 141 -16.93 -8.26 2.29
CA LEU A 141 -16.21 -7.60 3.38
C LEU A 141 -17.13 -6.79 4.30
N PHE A 142 -18.42 -6.70 3.95
CA PHE A 142 -19.44 -6.05 4.74
C PHE A 142 -19.95 -7.01 5.82
N ALA A 143 -19.64 -6.79 7.09
CA ALA A 143 -20.02 -7.72 8.17
C ALA A 143 -21.00 -7.08 9.18
N PRO A 144 -22.27 -6.85 8.80
CA PRO A 144 -23.27 -6.34 9.73
C PRO A 144 -23.60 -7.41 10.79
N ASP A 145 -23.95 -6.98 12.00
CA ASP A 145 -24.38 -7.88 13.06
C ASP A 145 -25.73 -8.52 12.72
N LEU A 146 -25.69 -9.78 12.29
CA LEU A 146 -26.88 -10.57 11.96
C LEU A 146 -27.52 -11.23 13.18
N SER A 147 -27.02 -11.02 14.38
CA SER A 147 -27.59 -11.55 15.63
C SER A 147 -28.72 -10.68 16.20
N ALA A 148 -28.92 -9.48 15.64
CA ALA A 148 -29.95 -8.55 16.07
C ALA A 148 -31.36 -9.22 16.07
N PRO A 149 -32.17 -8.99 17.12
CA PRO A 149 -33.47 -9.61 17.24
C PRO A 149 -34.41 -9.15 16.13
N LEU A 150 -35.24 -10.05 15.63
CA LEU A 150 -36.25 -9.72 14.63
C LEU A 150 -37.28 -8.71 15.19
N PRO A 151 -37.74 -7.74 14.38
CA PRO A 151 -38.77 -6.81 14.80
C PRO A 151 -40.09 -7.49 15.21
N ALA A 152 -40.69 -7.03 16.31
CA ALA A 152 -41.92 -7.61 16.87
C ALA A 152 -43.15 -7.46 15.95
N GLN A 153 -43.14 -6.48 15.04
CA GLN A 153 -44.16 -6.28 14.02
C GLN A 153 -44.17 -7.33 12.90
N LEU A 154 -43.15 -8.21 12.82
CA LEU A 154 -43.13 -9.24 11.79
C LEU A 154 -44.21 -10.32 12.02
N PRO A 155 -44.87 -10.82 10.95
CA PRO A 155 -45.90 -11.85 11.09
C PRO A 155 -45.33 -13.11 11.75
N ALA A 156 -45.99 -13.63 12.78
CA ALA A 156 -45.60 -14.89 13.41
C ALA A 156 -45.52 -16.04 12.38
N PRO A 157 -44.60 -17.01 12.55
CA PRO A 157 -44.51 -18.15 11.66
C PRO A 157 -45.83 -18.93 11.65
N SER A 158 -46.21 -19.41 10.46
CA SER A 158 -47.42 -20.21 10.27
C SER A 158 -47.42 -21.43 11.19
N ALA A 159 -48.51 -21.60 11.95
CA ALA A 159 -48.72 -22.74 12.84
C ALA A 159 -49.07 -24.04 12.09
N LEU A 160 -49.19 -23.98 10.75
CA LEU A 160 -49.53 -25.14 9.94
C LEU A 160 -48.38 -26.17 9.92
N PRO A 161 -48.69 -27.49 9.92
CA PRO A 161 -47.68 -28.53 9.72
C PRO A 161 -46.91 -28.34 8.41
N TRP A 162 -45.64 -28.72 8.37
CA TRP A 162 -44.78 -28.56 7.18
C TRP A 162 -45.41 -29.13 5.90
N ALA A 163 -46.00 -30.32 5.96
CA ALA A 163 -46.66 -30.95 4.82
C ALA A 163 -47.76 -30.08 4.17
N GLN A 164 -48.44 -29.22 4.95
CA GLN A 164 -49.45 -28.29 4.42
C GLN A 164 -48.84 -26.97 3.93
N ARG A 165 -47.66 -26.59 4.45
CA ARG A 165 -46.92 -25.39 4.04
C ARG A 165 -46.13 -25.62 2.73
N GLN A 166 -45.75 -26.86 2.43
CA GLN A 166 -44.93 -27.22 1.27
C GLN A 166 -45.49 -26.67 -0.05
N ASP A 167 -46.79 -26.89 -0.33
CA ASP A 167 -47.41 -26.42 -1.57
C ASP A 167 -47.44 -24.89 -1.67
N LEU A 168 -47.65 -24.20 -0.55
CA LEU A 168 -47.65 -22.74 -0.46
C LEU A 168 -46.24 -22.17 -0.71
N VAL A 169 -45.22 -22.75 -0.08
CA VAL A 169 -43.82 -22.37 -0.28
C VAL A 169 -43.39 -22.64 -1.72
N ALA A 170 -43.72 -23.80 -2.28
CA ALA A 170 -43.42 -24.13 -3.67
C ALA A 170 -44.11 -23.18 -4.66
N ALA A 171 -45.37 -22.81 -4.41
CA ALA A 171 -46.09 -21.84 -5.23
C ALA A 171 -45.51 -20.42 -5.11
N ALA A 172 -45.04 -20.02 -3.93
CA ALA A 172 -44.35 -18.75 -3.74
C ALA A 172 -42.98 -18.71 -4.44
N LEU A 173 -42.20 -19.79 -4.33
CA LEU A 173 -40.91 -19.92 -5.02
C LEU A 173 -41.06 -19.86 -6.55
N ARG A 174 -42.08 -20.50 -7.13
CA ARG A 174 -42.37 -20.41 -8.57
C ARG A 174 -42.66 -18.97 -9.01
N ARG A 175 -43.51 -18.25 -8.27
CA ARG A 175 -43.79 -16.82 -8.54
C ARG A 175 -42.53 -15.96 -8.42
N PHE A 176 -41.69 -16.22 -7.42
CA PHE A 176 -40.40 -15.54 -7.27
C PHE A 176 -39.48 -15.80 -8.46
N GLN A 177 -39.37 -17.06 -8.91
CA GLN A 177 -38.59 -17.45 -10.09
C GLN A 177 -39.10 -16.78 -11.36
N GLU A 178 -40.41 -16.76 -11.58
CA GLU A 178 -41.05 -16.10 -12.73
C GLU A 178 -40.70 -14.61 -12.77
N ALA A 179 -40.81 -13.91 -11.63
CA ALA A 179 -40.45 -12.51 -11.55
C ALA A 179 -38.94 -12.25 -11.75
N MET A 180 -38.08 -13.16 -11.28
CA MET A 180 -36.63 -13.11 -11.52
C MET A 180 -36.25 -13.32 -12.99
N LEU A 181 -36.97 -14.19 -13.71
CA LEU A 181 -36.78 -14.41 -15.15
C LEU A 181 -37.21 -13.19 -15.98
N ALA A 182 -38.22 -12.45 -15.51
CA ALA A 182 -38.68 -11.22 -16.13
C ALA A 182 -37.82 -9.99 -15.78
N TRP A 183 -36.79 -10.12 -14.94
CA TRP A 183 -35.89 -9.02 -14.56
C TRP A 183 -34.77 -8.87 -15.60
N PRO A 184 -34.64 -7.73 -16.32
CA PRO A 184 -33.55 -7.49 -17.27
C PRO A 184 -32.17 -7.41 -16.58
N GLU A 185 -31.07 -7.57 -17.34
CA GLU A 185 -29.69 -7.43 -16.80
C GLU A 185 -29.42 -6.01 -16.32
N ASN A 186 -29.84 -5.03 -17.12
CA ASN A 186 -29.76 -3.62 -16.79
C ASN A 186 -31.17 -3.06 -16.59
N GLY A 187 -31.60 -2.91 -15.35
CA GLY A 187 -32.86 -2.23 -15.01
C GLY A 187 -33.60 -2.79 -13.81
N ALA A 188 -34.84 -2.33 -13.65
CA ALA A 188 -35.75 -2.74 -12.58
C ALA A 188 -36.54 -4.02 -12.96
N PRO A 189 -37.03 -4.78 -11.97
CA PRO A 189 -37.89 -5.94 -12.25
C PRO A 189 -39.19 -5.48 -12.92
N GLY A 190 -39.67 -6.26 -13.88
CA GLY A 190 -40.92 -5.96 -14.60
C GLY A 190 -42.17 -6.03 -13.71
N ASP A 191 -42.18 -6.93 -12.71
CA ASP A 191 -43.29 -7.09 -11.76
C ASP A 191 -42.77 -7.16 -10.31
N THR A 192 -42.55 -5.98 -9.73
CA THR A 192 -42.16 -5.82 -8.32
C THR A 192 -43.28 -6.25 -7.34
N ALA A 193 -44.54 -6.22 -7.76
CA ALA A 193 -45.67 -6.62 -6.93
C ALA A 193 -45.67 -8.15 -6.73
N MET A 194 -45.41 -8.91 -7.78
CA MET A 194 -45.27 -10.37 -7.71
C MET A 194 -44.13 -10.79 -6.77
N LEU A 195 -42.97 -10.10 -6.82
CA LEU A 195 -41.86 -10.33 -5.88
C LEU A 195 -42.28 -10.04 -4.44
N ALA A 196 -43.00 -8.94 -4.20
CA ALA A 196 -43.45 -8.56 -2.85
C ALA A 196 -44.42 -9.60 -2.27
N GLU A 197 -45.39 -10.07 -3.06
CA GLU A 197 -46.36 -11.08 -2.64
C GLU A 197 -45.69 -12.44 -2.38
N ALA A 198 -44.78 -12.87 -3.26
CA ALA A 198 -44.03 -14.11 -3.08
C ALA A 198 -43.18 -14.06 -1.80
N THR A 199 -42.48 -12.94 -1.57
CA THR A 199 -41.62 -12.77 -0.39
C THR A 199 -42.43 -12.75 0.90
N ALA A 200 -43.59 -12.09 0.92
CA ALA A 200 -44.49 -12.07 2.07
C ALA A 200 -45.06 -13.47 2.39
N GLU A 201 -45.42 -14.25 1.35
CA GLU A 201 -45.85 -15.64 1.51
C GLU A 201 -44.75 -16.52 2.12
N LEU A 202 -43.52 -16.38 1.63
CA LEU A 202 -42.34 -17.10 2.13
C LEU A 202 -42.03 -16.72 3.57
N LEU A 203 -42.08 -15.42 3.92
CA LEU A 203 -41.82 -14.95 5.28
C LEU A 203 -42.81 -15.53 6.30
N ARG A 204 -44.10 -15.61 5.94
CA ARG A 204 -45.12 -16.24 6.81
C ARG A 204 -44.86 -17.73 7.04
N ASN A 205 -44.32 -18.42 6.04
CA ASN A 205 -44.11 -19.86 6.10
C ASN A 205 -42.69 -20.26 6.53
N ALA A 206 -41.77 -19.31 6.69
CA ALA A 206 -40.43 -19.58 7.21
C ALA A 206 -40.45 -19.77 8.74
N SER A 207 -39.84 -20.86 9.20
CA SER A 207 -39.76 -21.28 10.61
C SER A 207 -38.46 -20.82 11.28
N HIS A 208 -37.34 -20.84 10.55
CA HIS A 208 -36.01 -20.50 11.06
C HIS A 208 -35.73 -19.00 11.10
N GLU A 209 -35.13 -18.52 12.20
CA GLU A 209 -34.89 -17.10 12.43
C GLU A 209 -33.98 -16.45 11.38
N THR A 210 -32.88 -17.10 10.98
CA THR A 210 -31.96 -16.61 9.94
C THR A 210 -32.64 -16.45 8.59
N THR A 211 -33.45 -17.44 8.17
CA THR A 211 -34.26 -17.35 6.93
C THR A 211 -35.31 -16.26 7.03
N ARG A 212 -35.96 -16.10 8.19
CA ARG A 212 -36.93 -15.02 8.42
C ARG A 212 -36.28 -13.64 8.39
N ARG A 213 -35.06 -13.50 8.92
CA ARG A 213 -34.25 -12.28 8.84
C ARG A 213 -33.95 -11.93 7.40
N MET A 214 -33.42 -12.88 6.61
CA MET A 214 -33.21 -12.69 5.18
C MET A 214 -34.48 -12.25 4.45
N LEU A 215 -35.62 -12.92 4.71
CA LEU A 215 -36.90 -12.60 4.08
C LEU A 215 -37.48 -11.25 4.51
N TRP A 216 -37.20 -10.79 5.72
CA TRP A 216 -37.54 -9.44 6.17
C TRP A 216 -36.69 -8.37 5.48
N VAL A 217 -35.38 -8.59 5.36
CA VAL A 217 -34.50 -7.70 4.58
C VAL A 217 -34.97 -7.67 3.12
N LEU A 218 -35.18 -8.84 2.53
CA LEU A 218 -35.64 -8.98 1.14
C LEU A 218 -37.00 -8.30 0.90
N SER A 219 -37.96 -8.41 1.83
CA SER A 219 -39.26 -7.77 1.68
C SER A 219 -39.16 -6.24 1.76
N SER A 220 -38.30 -5.73 2.64
CA SER A 220 -38.04 -4.28 2.80
C SER A 220 -37.35 -3.70 1.57
N VAL A 221 -36.37 -4.41 1.01
CA VAL A 221 -35.69 -4.04 -0.23
C VAL A 221 -36.65 -4.11 -1.43
N THR A 222 -37.50 -5.14 -1.49
CA THR A 222 -38.53 -5.27 -2.55
C THR A 222 -39.54 -4.12 -2.49
N ALA A 223 -39.95 -3.71 -1.29
CA ALA A 223 -40.83 -2.55 -1.11
C ALA A 223 -40.16 -1.26 -1.61
N ALA A 224 -38.90 -1.02 -1.25
CA ALA A 224 -38.13 0.13 -1.73
C ALA A 224 -37.91 0.11 -3.26
N LEU A 225 -37.73 -1.07 -3.87
CA LEU A 225 -37.68 -1.22 -5.33
C LEU A 225 -39.01 -0.88 -5.99
N ARG A 226 -40.12 -1.38 -5.45
CA ARG A 226 -41.48 -1.09 -5.95
C ARG A 226 -41.80 0.40 -5.89
N ASP A 227 -41.40 1.04 -4.79
CA ASP A 227 -41.69 2.45 -4.53
C ASP A 227 -40.68 3.39 -5.22
N GLY A 228 -39.71 2.84 -5.95
CA GLY A 228 -38.71 3.59 -6.74
C GLY A 228 -37.58 4.21 -5.92
N ALA A 229 -37.45 3.86 -4.63
CA ALA A 229 -36.40 4.36 -3.74
C ALA A 229 -35.04 3.67 -3.96
N LEU A 230 -35.05 2.46 -4.54
CA LEU A 230 -33.87 1.72 -4.99
C LEU A 230 -33.91 1.52 -6.50
N ALA A 231 -32.79 1.75 -7.17
CA ALA A 231 -32.63 1.40 -8.58
C ALA A 231 -32.29 -0.08 -8.73
N GLY A 232 -32.91 -0.76 -9.70
CA GLY A 232 -32.49 -2.11 -10.09
C GLY A 232 -31.16 -2.06 -10.84
N ASN A 233 -30.14 -2.70 -10.29
CA ASN A 233 -28.82 -2.89 -10.92
C ASN A 233 -28.43 -4.37 -10.86
N GLU A 234 -27.34 -4.73 -11.56
CA GLU A 234 -26.86 -6.11 -11.63
C GLU A 234 -26.55 -6.69 -10.24
N ASN A 235 -25.91 -5.91 -9.36
CA ASN A 235 -25.58 -6.34 -7.99
C ASN A 235 -26.83 -6.71 -7.19
N LEU A 236 -27.87 -5.88 -7.25
CA LEU A 236 -29.12 -6.10 -6.54
C LEU A 236 -29.88 -7.30 -7.12
N ARG A 237 -29.89 -7.45 -8.46
CA ARG A 237 -30.44 -8.64 -9.12
C ARG A 237 -29.68 -9.91 -8.70
N GLY A 238 -28.36 -9.83 -8.61
CA GLY A 238 -27.49 -10.91 -8.10
C GLY A 238 -27.82 -11.31 -6.67
N ALA A 239 -28.05 -10.33 -5.78
CA ALA A 239 -28.45 -10.57 -4.40
C ALA A 239 -29.83 -11.27 -4.30
N PHE A 240 -30.80 -10.87 -5.13
CA PHE A 240 -32.10 -11.57 -5.22
C PHE A 240 -31.95 -13.00 -5.76
N ALA A 241 -31.06 -13.22 -6.73
CA ALA A 241 -30.77 -14.56 -7.25
C ALA A 241 -30.08 -15.45 -6.20
N ALA A 242 -29.17 -14.89 -5.39
CA ALA A 242 -28.55 -15.58 -4.27
C ALA A 242 -29.59 -15.94 -3.20
N ALA A 243 -30.50 -15.01 -2.85
CA ALA A 243 -31.59 -15.26 -1.91
C ALA A 243 -32.54 -16.35 -2.42
N LEU A 244 -32.88 -16.36 -3.72
CA LEU A 244 -33.69 -17.41 -4.32
C LEU A 244 -33.03 -18.79 -4.19
N ARG A 245 -31.74 -18.91 -4.50
CA ARG A 245 -30.98 -20.17 -4.34
C ARG A 245 -30.97 -20.64 -2.88
N ALA A 246 -30.73 -19.71 -1.94
CA ALA A 246 -30.74 -20.00 -0.52
C ALA A 246 -32.14 -20.46 -0.03
N LEU A 247 -33.22 -19.87 -0.55
CA LEU A 247 -34.59 -20.27 -0.24
C LEU A 247 -34.94 -21.66 -0.80
N GLN A 248 -34.48 -21.99 -2.01
CA GLN A 248 -34.65 -23.33 -2.59
C GLN A 248 -33.95 -24.38 -1.73
N GLN A 249 -32.67 -24.15 -1.40
CA GLN A 249 -31.91 -25.03 -0.50
C GLN A 249 -32.57 -25.14 0.88
N ALA A 250 -33.05 -24.03 1.46
CA ALA A 250 -33.73 -24.05 2.75
C ALA A 250 -35.03 -24.87 2.71
N SER A 251 -35.78 -24.80 1.60
CA SER A 251 -37.02 -25.57 1.43
C SER A 251 -36.78 -27.07 1.25
N GLU A 252 -35.68 -27.47 0.63
CA GLU A 252 -35.27 -28.87 0.47
C GLU A 252 -34.73 -29.45 1.80
N ASN A 253 -34.07 -28.61 2.60
CA ASN A 253 -33.33 -29.01 3.79
C ASN A 253 -34.09 -28.85 5.12
N GLU A 254 -35.38 -28.45 5.13
CA GLU A 254 -36.18 -28.34 6.37
C GLU A 254 -36.37 -29.70 7.10
N ALA A 255 -35.95 -30.82 6.46
CA ALA A 255 -35.90 -32.17 7.03
C ALA A 255 -34.53 -32.60 7.65
N LEU A 256 -33.41 -31.89 7.39
CA LEU A 256 -32.06 -32.23 7.88
C LEU A 256 -31.80 -31.75 9.32
N PRO A 257 -30.79 -32.22 10.09
CA PRO A 257 -30.57 -31.73 11.46
C PRO A 257 -30.40 -30.19 11.58
N ALA A 258 -30.90 -29.59 12.67
CA ALA A 258 -31.00 -28.13 12.84
C ALA A 258 -29.65 -27.37 12.77
N ALA A 259 -28.55 -28.03 13.12
CA ALA A 259 -27.22 -27.41 13.23
C ALA A 259 -26.62 -26.93 11.89
N SER A 260 -27.13 -27.40 10.74
CA SER A 260 -26.65 -26.99 9.40
C SER A 260 -27.65 -26.09 8.68
N ARG A 261 -28.70 -25.60 9.37
CA ARG A 261 -29.78 -24.83 8.75
C ARG A 261 -29.57 -23.33 8.94
N GLY A 262 -29.52 -22.58 7.83
CA GLY A 262 -29.51 -21.11 7.84
C GLY A 262 -28.16 -20.44 7.58
N VAL A 263 -27.08 -21.20 7.40
CA VAL A 263 -25.78 -20.67 6.97
C VAL A 263 -25.87 -20.09 5.55
N SER A 264 -26.56 -20.78 4.64
CA SER A 264 -26.73 -20.34 3.25
C SER A 264 -27.56 -19.06 3.08
N THR A 265 -28.29 -18.61 4.11
CA THR A 265 -29.10 -17.38 4.07
C THR A 265 -28.36 -16.14 4.58
N GLN A 266 -27.21 -16.30 5.24
CA GLN A 266 -26.43 -15.17 5.77
C GLN A 266 -25.81 -14.32 4.66
N GLU A 267 -25.15 -14.95 3.68
CA GLU A 267 -24.48 -14.22 2.59
C GLU A 267 -25.48 -13.41 1.72
N PRO A 268 -26.62 -13.96 1.26
CA PRO A 268 -27.63 -13.14 0.58
C PRO A 268 -28.18 -12.01 1.45
N THR A 269 -28.32 -12.24 2.77
CA THR A 269 -28.76 -11.18 3.71
C THR A 269 -27.75 -10.02 3.72
N ARG A 270 -26.46 -10.34 3.81
CA ARG A 270 -25.35 -9.38 3.76
C ARG A 270 -25.32 -8.59 2.46
N GLN A 271 -25.47 -9.25 1.31
CA GLN A 271 -25.53 -8.62 0.00
C GLN A 271 -26.70 -7.62 -0.11
N LEU A 272 -27.87 -7.99 0.40
CA LEU A 272 -29.03 -7.10 0.44
C LEU A 272 -28.80 -5.91 1.37
N LEU A 273 -28.28 -6.12 2.58
CA LEU A 273 -27.98 -5.05 3.54
C LEU A 273 -26.90 -4.10 3.03
N TYR A 274 -25.90 -4.62 2.32
CA TYR A 274 -24.89 -3.81 1.64
C TYR A 274 -25.55 -2.85 0.64
N ALA A 275 -26.48 -3.32 -0.19
CA ALA A 275 -27.22 -2.44 -1.10
C ALA A 275 -28.04 -1.36 -0.36
N VAL A 276 -28.57 -1.67 0.84
CA VAL A 276 -29.30 -0.72 1.69
C VAL A 276 -28.37 0.34 2.30
N ALA A 277 -27.15 -0.04 2.71
CA ALA A 277 -26.18 0.87 3.31
C ALA A 277 -25.73 1.97 2.33
N TYR A 278 -25.57 1.63 1.04
CA TYR A 278 -25.15 2.60 0.02
C TYR A 278 -26.29 3.42 -0.58
N ALA A 279 -27.53 2.94 -0.50
CA ALA A 279 -28.68 3.72 -0.90
C ALA A 279 -28.86 4.89 0.07
N ARG A 280 -28.78 6.14 -0.40
CA ARG A 280 -29.04 7.34 0.43
C ARG A 280 -30.47 7.88 0.33
N THR A 281 -31.32 7.22 -0.45
CA THR A 281 -32.72 7.63 -0.62
C THR A 281 -33.50 7.40 0.68
N PRO A 282 -34.27 8.39 1.16
CA PRO A 282 -35.13 8.23 2.33
C PRO A 282 -36.29 7.30 1.99
N HIS A 283 -36.48 6.25 2.79
CA HIS A 283 -37.56 5.29 2.63
C HIS A 283 -37.80 4.53 3.94
N PRO A 284 -39.05 4.47 4.44
CA PRO A 284 -39.33 3.98 5.80
C PRO A 284 -38.83 2.55 6.05
N ALA A 285 -38.95 1.65 5.06
CA ALA A 285 -38.46 0.28 5.18
C ALA A 285 -36.92 0.19 5.19
N LEU A 286 -36.22 1.10 4.49
CA LEU A 286 -34.76 1.14 4.49
C LEU A 286 -34.24 1.76 5.78
N ASP A 287 -34.90 2.81 6.27
CA ASP A 287 -34.56 3.47 7.54
C ASP A 287 -34.76 2.55 8.74
N GLU A 288 -35.72 1.62 8.68
CA GLU A 288 -35.87 0.56 9.68
C GLU A 288 -34.69 -0.41 9.66
N LEU A 289 -34.24 -0.85 8.48
CA LEU A 289 -33.06 -1.71 8.34
C LEU A 289 -31.77 -1.01 8.80
N ARG A 290 -31.57 0.27 8.41
CA ARG A 290 -30.40 1.06 8.85
C ARG A 290 -30.31 1.14 10.37
N ARG A 291 -31.44 1.38 11.05
CA ARG A 291 -31.49 1.41 12.52
C ARG A 291 -31.33 0.04 13.15
N ALA A 292 -31.92 -1.00 12.58
CA ALA A 292 -31.91 -2.33 13.18
C ALA A 292 -30.53 -3.02 13.09
N PHE A 293 -29.77 -2.74 12.03
CA PHE A 293 -28.43 -3.30 11.80
C PHE A 293 -27.29 -2.30 12.03
N ASP A 294 -27.61 -1.09 12.52
CA ASP A 294 -26.66 0.01 12.74
C ASP A 294 -25.76 0.30 11.53
N LEU A 295 -26.36 0.31 10.33
CA LEU A 295 -25.62 0.40 9.05
C LEU A 295 -24.89 1.73 8.88
N ASP A 296 -25.46 2.83 9.41
CA ASP A 296 -24.88 4.17 9.28
C ASP A 296 -23.57 4.31 10.09
N ALA A 297 -23.48 3.65 11.26
CA ALA A 297 -22.28 3.67 12.09
C ALA A 297 -21.16 2.79 11.51
N GLN A 298 -21.48 1.83 10.64
CA GLN A 298 -20.53 0.89 10.06
C GLN A 298 -19.87 1.41 8.77
N MET A 299 -20.47 2.42 8.12
CA MET A 299 -19.93 2.96 6.88
C MET A 299 -18.75 3.93 7.10
N PRO A 300 -17.58 3.67 6.49
CA PRO A 300 -16.48 4.62 6.49
C PRO A 300 -16.79 5.83 5.60
N SER A 301 -16.35 7.00 6.02
CA SER A 301 -16.39 8.20 5.18
C SER A 301 -15.33 8.14 4.08
N GLU A 302 -15.53 8.92 3.01
CA GLU A 302 -14.59 9.02 1.89
C GLU A 302 -13.19 9.45 2.35
N ALA A 303 -13.10 10.42 3.27
CA ALA A 303 -11.84 10.84 3.88
C ALA A 303 -11.15 9.74 4.71
N GLU A 304 -11.92 8.90 5.40
CA GLU A 304 -11.37 7.75 6.15
C GLU A 304 -10.88 6.65 5.21
N LEU A 305 -11.57 6.43 4.08
CA LEU A 305 -11.17 5.51 3.02
C LEU A 305 -9.86 5.97 2.38
N ASP A 306 -9.78 7.25 2.00
CA ASP A 306 -8.57 7.85 1.43
C ASP A 306 -7.39 7.79 2.40
N HIS A 307 -7.65 8.08 3.68
CA HIS A 307 -6.63 7.95 4.72
C HIS A 307 -6.17 6.50 4.90
N ALA A 308 -7.09 5.52 4.88
CA ALA A 308 -6.73 4.11 5.00
C ALA A 308 -5.92 3.62 3.79
N ARG A 309 -6.33 3.99 2.57
CA ARG A 309 -5.60 3.71 1.32
C ARG A 309 -4.22 4.36 1.35
N GLY A 310 -4.14 5.65 1.71
CA GLY A 310 -2.88 6.39 1.80
C GLY A 310 -1.94 5.90 2.89
N SER A 311 -2.47 5.43 4.03
CA SER A 311 -1.67 4.86 5.12
C SER A 311 -1.03 3.52 4.73
N LEU A 312 -1.81 2.64 4.08
CA LEU A 312 -1.31 1.36 3.57
C LEU A 312 -0.32 1.56 2.40
N ALA A 313 -0.68 2.41 1.43
CA ALA A 313 0.18 2.72 0.30
C ALA A 313 1.48 3.43 0.73
N GLY A 314 1.40 4.36 1.69
CA GLY A 314 2.55 5.10 2.21
C GLY A 314 3.58 4.21 2.91
N ARG A 315 3.13 3.30 3.80
CA ARG A 315 4.02 2.37 4.51
C ARG A 315 4.68 1.36 3.58
N ASN A 316 3.91 0.80 2.64
CA ASN A 316 4.47 -0.06 1.60
C ASN A 316 5.49 0.70 0.76
N ARG A 317 5.20 1.95 0.37
CA ARG A 317 6.14 2.80 -0.36
C ARG A 317 7.43 3.04 0.42
N ASP A 318 7.36 3.29 1.73
CA ASP A 318 8.56 3.53 2.56
C ASP A 318 9.44 2.28 2.68
N LEU A 319 8.82 1.10 2.83
CA LEU A 319 9.54 -0.19 2.82
C LEU A 319 10.17 -0.47 1.46
N LEU A 320 9.42 -0.26 0.38
CA LEU A 320 9.89 -0.47 -1.00
C LEU A 320 10.94 0.56 -1.42
N ASN A 321 10.87 1.79 -0.92
CA ASN A 321 11.94 2.78 -1.06
C ASN A 321 13.21 2.33 -0.36
N THR A 322 13.09 1.74 0.83
CA THR A 322 14.25 1.27 1.59
C THR A 322 14.92 0.10 0.90
N VAL A 323 14.14 -0.92 0.51
CA VAL A 323 14.66 -2.11 -0.19
C VAL A 323 15.11 -1.75 -1.61
N GLY A 324 14.34 -0.92 -2.32
CA GLY A 324 14.66 -0.44 -3.64
C GLY A 324 15.93 0.42 -3.66
N GLY A 325 16.13 1.27 -2.66
CA GLY A 325 17.37 2.03 -2.48
C GLY A 325 18.60 1.12 -2.35
N VAL A 326 18.50 0.04 -1.56
CA VAL A 326 19.59 -0.95 -1.43
C VAL A 326 19.88 -1.65 -2.78
N VAL A 327 18.84 -2.03 -3.52
CA VAL A 327 18.99 -2.63 -4.86
C VAL A 327 19.67 -1.65 -5.83
N LYS A 328 19.27 -0.38 -5.80
CA LYS A 328 19.88 0.67 -6.63
C LYS A 328 21.35 0.88 -6.31
N GLU A 329 21.72 0.86 -5.03
CA GLU A 329 23.13 0.95 -4.63
C GLU A 329 23.96 -0.24 -5.12
N GLU A 330 23.41 -1.46 -5.09
CA GLU A 330 24.10 -2.64 -5.65
C GLU A 330 24.20 -2.55 -7.17
N LEU A 331 23.15 -2.13 -7.88
CA LEU A 331 23.17 -1.90 -9.32
C LEU A 331 24.18 -0.81 -9.73
N LEU A 332 24.24 0.28 -8.97
CA LEU A 332 25.20 1.36 -9.18
C LEU A 332 26.64 0.85 -9.03
N ARG A 333 26.93 0.08 -7.98
CA ARG A 333 28.25 -0.54 -7.78
C ARG A 333 28.66 -1.45 -8.93
N VAL A 334 27.74 -2.23 -9.48
CA VAL A 334 28.01 -3.07 -10.65
C VAL A 334 28.29 -2.20 -11.88
N LYS A 335 27.50 -1.15 -12.11
CA LYS A 335 27.69 -0.22 -13.23
C LYS A 335 29.05 0.50 -13.15
N ASP A 336 29.45 0.96 -11.96
CA ASP A 336 30.72 1.64 -11.75
C ASP A 336 31.92 0.71 -12.00
N ALA A 337 31.80 -0.57 -11.60
CA ALA A 337 32.82 -1.57 -11.90
C ALA A 337 32.94 -1.85 -13.41
N LEU A 338 31.83 -1.87 -14.15
CA LEU A 338 31.82 -1.99 -15.60
C LEU A 338 32.46 -0.77 -16.29
N ASP A 339 32.12 0.46 -15.85
CA ASP A 339 32.73 1.69 -16.38
C ASP A 339 34.23 1.76 -16.09
N LEU A 340 34.65 1.38 -14.88
CA LEU A 340 36.06 1.30 -14.52
C LEU A 340 36.82 0.31 -15.41
N HIS A 341 36.23 -0.86 -15.67
CA HIS A 341 36.83 -1.86 -16.55
C HIS A 341 36.96 -1.33 -17.99
N LEU A 342 35.94 -0.65 -18.51
CA LEU A 342 35.96 -0.02 -19.84
C LEU A 342 37.07 1.03 -19.96
N ARG A 343 37.30 1.84 -18.91
CA ARG A 343 38.33 2.88 -18.92
C ARG A 343 39.75 2.37 -18.76
N THR A 344 39.93 1.35 -17.93
CA THR A 344 41.27 0.85 -17.55
C THR A 344 41.74 -0.35 -18.36
N GLY A 345 40.83 -1.05 -19.05
CA GLY A 345 41.13 -2.28 -19.78
C GLY A 345 41.66 -3.38 -18.87
N GLY A 346 41.12 -3.47 -17.65
CA GLY A 346 41.58 -4.36 -16.59
C GLY A 346 41.36 -5.85 -16.87
N ASP A 347 41.73 -6.71 -15.92
CA ASP A 347 41.48 -8.15 -16.02
C ASP A 347 39.98 -8.46 -15.95
N VAL A 348 39.49 -9.31 -16.84
CA VAL A 348 38.08 -9.70 -16.95
C VAL A 348 37.65 -10.56 -15.77
N ALA A 349 38.59 -11.28 -15.14
CA ALA A 349 38.35 -12.02 -13.91
C ALA A 349 37.93 -11.12 -12.73
N ALA A 350 38.25 -9.83 -12.77
CA ALA A 350 37.85 -8.86 -11.76
C ALA A 350 36.34 -8.55 -11.76
N LEU A 351 35.59 -8.98 -12.80
CA LEU A 351 34.13 -8.82 -12.92
C LEU A 351 33.34 -9.95 -12.24
N GLN A 352 34.03 -10.98 -11.72
CA GLN A 352 33.38 -12.12 -11.05
C GLN A 352 32.53 -11.72 -9.82
N PRO A 353 32.98 -10.81 -8.94
CA PRO A 353 32.16 -10.34 -7.81
C PRO A 353 30.85 -9.67 -8.24
N GLN A 354 30.87 -8.92 -9.34
CA GLN A 354 29.71 -8.18 -9.85
C GLN A 354 28.62 -9.13 -10.33
N ALA A 355 28.98 -10.31 -10.85
CA ALA A 355 27.99 -11.35 -11.15
C ALA A 355 27.32 -11.92 -9.90
N ALA A 356 28.05 -12.03 -8.78
CA ALA A 356 27.44 -12.43 -7.51
C ALA A 356 26.50 -11.34 -6.97
N ASP A 357 26.86 -10.06 -7.15
CA ASP A 357 26.02 -8.92 -6.77
C ASP A 357 24.73 -8.88 -7.59
N LEU A 358 24.81 -9.08 -8.92
CA LEU A 358 23.62 -9.19 -9.78
C LEU A 358 22.70 -10.36 -9.39
N THR A 359 23.24 -11.44 -8.81
CA THR A 359 22.40 -12.54 -8.29
C THR A 359 21.56 -12.07 -7.12
N ARG A 360 22.16 -11.37 -6.15
CA ARG A 360 21.43 -10.82 -4.99
C ARG A 360 20.39 -9.78 -5.39
N VAL A 361 20.71 -8.95 -6.37
CA VAL A 361 19.76 -8.00 -6.96
C VAL A 361 18.58 -8.75 -7.58
N ALA A 362 18.82 -9.79 -8.40
CA ALA A 362 17.75 -10.58 -9.02
C ALA A 362 16.85 -11.26 -7.99
N ASP A 363 17.42 -11.78 -6.90
CA ASP A 363 16.65 -12.40 -5.82
C ASP A 363 15.75 -11.37 -5.12
N THR A 364 16.29 -10.17 -4.86
CA THR A 364 15.52 -9.07 -4.25
C THR A 364 14.42 -8.55 -5.18
N LEU A 365 14.68 -8.43 -6.48
CA LEU A 365 13.65 -8.10 -7.47
C LEU A 365 12.57 -9.19 -7.53
N GLY A 366 12.94 -10.47 -7.38
CA GLY A 366 12.01 -11.58 -7.24
C GLY A 366 11.13 -11.45 -5.99
N MET A 367 11.71 -11.08 -4.84
CA MET A 367 10.98 -10.81 -3.61
C MET A 367 9.98 -9.64 -3.77
N LEU A 368 10.33 -8.63 -4.57
CA LEU A 368 9.47 -7.49 -4.86
C LEU A 368 8.39 -7.78 -5.93
N GLY A 369 8.38 -8.99 -6.50
CA GLY A 369 7.44 -9.38 -7.55
C GLY A 369 7.76 -8.80 -8.92
N LEU A 370 8.99 -8.33 -9.13
CA LEU A 370 9.46 -7.70 -10.36
C LEU A 370 10.03 -8.74 -11.32
N GLY A 371 9.20 -9.68 -11.77
CA GLY A 371 9.64 -10.83 -12.59
C GLY A 371 10.41 -10.43 -13.86
N VAL A 372 9.90 -9.45 -14.61
CA VAL A 372 10.55 -8.97 -15.85
C VAL A 372 11.91 -8.33 -15.54
N ALA A 373 11.99 -7.51 -14.50
CA ALA A 373 13.25 -6.88 -14.11
C ALA A 373 14.27 -7.91 -13.61
N ARG A 374 13.80 -8.90 -12.82
CA ARG A 374 14.59 -10.05 -12.39
C ARG A 374 15.18 -10.82 -13.57
N ASP A 375 14.36 -11.15 -14.57
CA ASP A 375 14.81 -11.91 -15.74
C ASP A 375 15.90 -11.16 -16.52
N VAL A 376 15.73 -9.84 -16.68
CA VAL A 376 16.75 -8.98 -17.30
C VAL A 376 18.06 -9.03 -16.52
N VAL A 377 18.01 -8.92 -15.18
CA VAL A 377 19.20 -9.00 -14.32
C VAL A 377 19.86 -10.38 -14.38
N LEU A 378 19.09 -11.47 -14.36
CA LEU A 378 19.61 -12.83 -14.48
C LEU A 378 20.31 -13.05 -15.82
N GLN A 379 19.74 -12.53 -16.91
CA GLN A 379 20.36 -12.57 -18.23
C GLN A 379 21.69 -11.79 -18.26
N GLN A 380 21.73 -10.61 -17.63
CA GLN A 380 22.96 -9.81 -17.55
C GLN A 380 24.02 -10.47 -16.67
N ARG A 381 23.61 -11.10 -15.56
CA ARG A 381 24.49 -11.91 -14.72
C ARG A 381 25.16 -13.02 -15.54
N ASP A 382 24.40 -13.77 -16.32
CA ASP A 382 24.92 -14.89 -17.11
C ASP A 382 25.88 -14.41 -18.20
N ALA A 383 25.55 -13.30 -18.86
CA ALA A 383 26.45 -12.65 -19.81
C ALA A 383 27.76 -12.21 -19.14
N LEU A 384 27.67 -11.60 -17.95
CA LEU A 384 28.83 -11.15 -17.18
C LEU A 384 29.69 -12.33 -16.69
N GLN A 385 29.09 -13.43 -16.26
CA GLN A 385 29.81 -14.66 -15.89
C GLN A 385 30.53 -15.29 -17.08
N ALA A 386 29.89 -15.33 -18.25
CA ALA A 386 30.51 -15.85 -19.47
C ALA A 386 31.74 -15.03 -19.89
N ILE A 387 31.66 -13.70 -19.72
CA ILE A 387 32.76 -12.77 -19.94
C ILE A 387 33.88 -13.01 -18.91
N ALA A 388 33.55 -13.04 -17.62
CA ALA A 388 34.53 -13.24 -16.54
C ALA A 388 35.23 -14.62 -16.59
N ALA A 389 34.55 -15.65 -17.07
CA ALA A 389 35.12 -16.99 -17.30
C ALA A 389 35.97 -17.10 -18.58
N GLY A 390 36.04 -16.05 -19.41
CA GLY A 390 36.75 -16.05 -20.69
C GLY A 390 36.06 -16.83 -21.80
N ASN A 391 34.79 -17.21 -21.61
CA ASN A 391 33.97 -17.93 -22.60
C ASN A 391 33.33 -16.99 -23.64
N ALA A 392 33.30 -15.68 -23.35
CA ALA A 392 32.83 -14.64 -24.25
C ALA A 392 33.81 -13.45 -24.26
N PRO A 393 33.95 -12.74 -25.39
CA PRO A 393 34.82 -11.57 -25.46
C PRO A 393 34.24 -10.41 -24.64
N ALA A 394 35.08 -9.78 -23.82
CA ALA A 394 34.78 -8.53 -23.10
C ALA A 394 34.79 -7.32 -24.06
N SER A 395 33.91 -7.34 -25.07
CA SER A 395 33.81 -6.21 -26.01
C SER A 395 33.12 -5.02 -25.34
N GLU A 396 33.53 -3.81 -25.73
CA GLU A 396 32.92 -2.56 -25.26
C GLU A 396 31.39 -2.55 -25.45
N GLY A 397 30.91 -3.02 -26.60
CA GLY A 397 29.47 -3.14 -26.88
C GLY A 397 28.74 -4.05 -25.89
N ALA A 398 29.30 -5.23 -25.58
CA ALA A 398 28.68 -6.16 -24.63
C ALA A 398 28.59 -5.60 -23.20
N LEU A 399 29.61 -4.87 -22.74
CA LEU A 399 29.59 -4.24 -21.41
C LEU A 399 28.63 -3.05 -21.36
N LEU A 400 28.51 -2.28 -22.44
CA LEU A 400 27.52 -1.21 -22.57
C LEU A 400 26.09 -1.73 -22.64
N ASP A 401 25.86 -2.86 -23.32
CA ASP A 401 24.54 -3.51 -23.37
C ASP A 401 24.11 -3.99 -21.97
N ILE A 402 25.03 -4.58 -21.21
CA ILE A 402 24.80 -4.94 -19.80
C ILE A 402 24.45 -3.70 -18.98
N ALA A 403 25.25 -2.64 -19.06
CA ALA A 403 24.98 -1.40 -18.32
C ALA A 403 23.63 -0.76 -18.71
N GLY A 404 23.27 -0.79 -20.00
CA GLY A 404 21.98 -0.30 -20.51
C GLY A 404 20.79 -1.09 -19.98
N ALA A 405 20.91 -2.42 -19.91
CA ALA A 405 19.89 -3.29 -19.33
C ALA A 405 19.72 -3.03 -17.82
N LEU A 406 20.79 -2.75 -17.08
CA LEU A 406 20.70 -2.39 -15.66
C LEU A 406 20.05 -1.01 -15.44
N LEU A 407 20.23 -0.05 -16.35
CA LEU A 407 19.51 1.23 -16.30
C LEU A 407 18.00 1.06 -16.53
N TYR A 408 17.61 0.13 -17.41
CA TYR A 408 16.19 -0.21 -17.59
C TYR A 408 15.58 -0.77 -16.30
N VAL A 409 16.31 -1.64 -15.60
CA VAL A 409 15.89 -2.20 -14.31
C VAL A 409 15.75 -1.12 -13.25
N ASP A 410 16.70 -0.17 -13.18
CA ASP A 410 16.66 0.98 -12.27
C ASP A 410 15.42 1.86 -12.51
N ALA A 411 15.10 2.15 -13.77
CA ALA A 411 13.91 2.91 -14.15
C ALA A 411 12.60 2.14 -13.86
N THR A 412 12.59 0.82 -14.06
CA THR A 412 11.42 -0.03 -13.75
C THR A 412 11.15 -0.07 -12.24
N LEU A 413 12.21 -0.08 -11.42
CA LEU A 413 12.11 -0.05 -9.97
C LEU A 413 11.44 1.25 -9.48
N ASP A 414 11.83 2.40 -10.06
CA ASP A 414 11.22 3.70 -9.75
C ASP A 414 9.73 3.73 -10.11
N ASP A 415 9.37 3.17 -11.26
CA ASP A 415 7.98 3.16 -11.72
C ASP A 415 7.10 2.28 -10.83
N GLN A 416 7.62 1.13 -10.35
CA GLN A 416 6.86 0.26 -9.46
C GLN A 416 6.62 0.89 -8.08
N VAL A 417 7.63 1.53 -7.50
CA VAL A 417 7.53 2.26 -6.23
C VAL A 417 6.54 3.43 -6.37
N ALA A 418 6.52 4.08 -7.53
CA ALA A 418 5.54 5.11 -7.84
C ALA A 418 4.12 4.54 -8.03
N SER A 419 3.97 3.36 -8.64
CA SER A 419 2.68 2.69 -8.83
C SER A 419 2.08 2.18 -7.51
N LEU A 420 2.90 1.77 -6.54
CA LEU A 420 2.42 1.30 -5.23
C LEU A 420 1.92 2.44 -4.33
N GLY A 421 2.18 3.69 -4.72
CA GLY A 421 1.55 4.90 -4.17
C GLY A 421 0.30 5.38 -4.93
N ALA A 422 0.04 4.83 -6.12
CA ALA A 422 -1.10 5.16 -6.97
C ALA A 422 -1.82 3.85 -7.31
N GLY A 423 -2.76 3.44 -6.45
CA GLY A 423 -3.63 2.30 -6.76
C GLY A 423 -4.15 2.40 -8.20
N GLU A 424 -4.23 1.27 -8.91
CA GLU A 424 -4.54 1.16 -10.34
C GLU A 424 -5.94 1.67 -10.74
N GLU A 425 -6.28 2.91 -10.43
CA GLU A 425 -7.44 3.61 -10.95
C GLU A 425 -7.00 4.51 -12.12
N GLY A 426 -7.06 3.93 -13.32
CA GLY A 426 -7.34 4.67 -14.55
C GLY A 426 -6.16 5.39 -15.22
N ALA A 427 -5.87 4.99 -16.46
CA ALA A 427 -4.94 5.64 -17.38
C ALA A 427 -5.21 7.14 -17.67
N GLU A 428 -6.29 7.73 -17.13
CA GLU A 428 -6.57 9.17 -17.18
C GLU A 428 -5.78 9.96 -16.12
N ASP A 429 -5.31 9.33 -15.04
CA ASP A 429 -4.56 9.99 -13.96
C ASP A 429 -3.03 9.99 -14.18
N ALA A 430 -2.54 9.30 -15.21
CA ALA A 430 -1.11 9.20 -15.52
C ALA A 430 -0.49 10.56 -15.89
N ALA A 431 -1.18 11.38 -16.70
CA ALA A 431 -0.71 12.71 -17.08
C ALA A 431 -0.74 13.70 -15.90
N ALA A 432 -1.75 13.59 -15.02
CA ALA A 432 -1.81 14.39 -13.80
C ALA A 432 -0.76 13.92 -12.77
N ALA A 433 -0.48 12.62 -12.69
CA ALA A 433 0.61 12.06 -11.88
C ALA A 433 1.98 12.46 -12.41
N GLU A 434 2.18 12.45 -13.73
CA GLU A 434 3.40 12.90 -14.40
C GLU A 434 3.63 14.40 -14.14
N ALA A 435 2.61 15.24 -14.33
CA ALA A 435 2.68 16.66 -14.00
C ALA A 435 3.01 16.89 -12.51
N ARG A 436 2.42 16.09 -11.60
CA ARG A 436 2.73 16.12 -10.15
C ARG A 436 4.17 15.69 -9.86
N ARG A 437 4.71 14.68 -10.55
CA ARG A 437 6.11 14.25 -10.45
C ARG A 437 7.08 15.30 -10.97
N THR A 438 6.78 15.92 -12.11
CA THR A 438 7.61 17.02 -12.65
C THR A 438 7.70 18.16 -11.65
N VAL A 439 6.58 18.51 -10.99
CA VAL A 439 6.57 19.53 -9.94
C VAL A 439 7.44 19.12 -8.75
N GLU A 440 7.37 17.88 -8.29
CA GLU A 440 8.16 17.39 -7.14
C GLU A 440 9.66 17.33 -7.41
N VAL A 441 10.06 16.78 -8.56
CA VAL A 441 11.47 16.71 -8.97
C VAL A 441 12.04 18.12 -9.12
N LEU A 442 11.29 19.03 -9.76
CA LEU A 442 11.73 20.40 -9.96
C LEU A 442 11.78 21.19 -8.65
N ALA A 443 10.86 20.94 -7.71
CA ALA A 443 10.90 21.53 -6.37
C ALA A 443 12.07 20.99 -5.53
N HIS A 444 12.40 19.70 -5.66
CA HIS A 444 13.54 19.09 -4.99
C HIS A 444 14.86 19.69 -5.48
N GLU A 445 15.03 19.78 -6.80
CA GLU A 445 16.20 20.40 -7.43
C GLU A 445 16.32 21.89 -7.08
N ALA A 446 15.21 22.62 -7.05
CA ALA A 446 15.16 24.01 -6.61
C ALA A 446 15.62 24.17 -5.15
N LEU A 447 15.21 23.26 -4.25
CA LEU A 447 15.62 23.30 -2.85
C LEU A 447 17.12 22.97 -2.69
N ALA A 448 17.65 22.01 -3.45
CA ALA A 448 19.07 21.67 -3.43
C ALA A 448 19.95 22.84 -3.92
N ASN A 449 19.58 23.46 -5.03
CA ASN A 449 20.29 24.64 -5.56
C ASN A 449 20.18 25.86 -4.63
N PHE A 450 19.02 26.04 -3.98
CA PHE A 450 18.84 27.09 -2.98
C PHE A 450 19.68 26.85 -1.72
N ALA A 451 19.77 25.60 -1.24
CA ALA A 451 20.59 25.24 -0.10
C ALA A 451 22.09 25.49 -0.38
N ALA A 452 22.57 25.12 -1.57
CA ALA A 452 23.94 25.43 -2.00
C ALA A 452 24.20 26.94 -2.03
N ALA A 453 23.26 27.74 -2.56
CA ALA A 453 23.36 29.20 -2.55
C ALA A 453 23.43 29.79 -1.13
N ARG A 454 22.67 29.22 -0.19
CA ARG A 454 22.70 29.61 1.22
C ARG A 454 24.04 29.26 1.88
N GLU A 455 24.58 28.06 1.63
CA GLU A 455 25.88 27.65 2.17
C GLU A 455 27.01 28.57 1.69
N ASP A 456 27.04 28.90 0.40
CA ASP A 456 27.99 29.86 -0.16
C ASP A 456 27.84 31.26 0.45
N PHE A 457 26.62 31.69 0.73
CA PHE A 457 26.34 32.94 1.43
C PHE A 457 26.78 32.93 2.90
N VAL A 458 26.57 31.82 3.61
CA VAL A 458 27.07 31.64 4.99
C VAL A 458 28.60 31.63 4.99
N ALA A 459 29.23 30.91 4.05
CA ALA A 459 30.67 30.87 3.90
C ALA A 459 31.26 32.27 3.66
N PHE A 460 30.60 33.14 2.88
CA PHE A 460 30.99 34.54 2.71
C PHE A 460 31.06 35.31 4.05
N ILE A 461 30.14 35.06 4.97
CA ILE A 461 30.12 35.69 6.30
C ILE A 461 31.23 35.12 7.19
N GLU A 462 31.40 33.79 7.21
CA GLU A 462 32.37 33.11 8.07
C GLU A 462 33.83 33.34 7.65
N THR A 463 34.07 33.53 6.35
CA THR A 463 35.41 33.76 5.79
C THR A 463 35.83 35.24 5.80
N ASN A 464 35.25 36.04 6.69
CA ASN A 464 35.57 37.45 6.86
C ASN A 464 35.36 38.26 5.57
N TRP A 465 34.20 38.05 4.92
CA TRP A 465 33.75 38.76 3.72
C TRP A 465 34.53 38.43 2.44
N ASP A 466 34.88 37.15 2.24
CA ASP A 466 35.49 36.69 0.99
C ASP A 466 34.46 36.64 -0.15
N HIS A 467 34.42 37.70 -0.96
CA HIS A 467 33.50 37.85 -2.09
C HIS A 467 33.65 36.76 -3.17
N ALA A 468 34.76 36.01 -3.21
CA ALA A 468 34.91 34.89 -4.15
C ALA A 468 33.90 33.76 -3.87
N ARG A 469 33.44 33.63 -2.61
CA ARG A 469 32.41 32.65 -2.22
C ARG A 469 31.03 32.93 -2.80
N LEU A 470 30.78 34.16 -3.27
CA LEU A 470 29.48 34.54 -3.82
C LEU A 470 29.36 34.35 -5.34
N GLU A 471 30.42 33.91 -6.04
CA GLU A 471 30.42 33.84 -7.51
C GLU A 471 29.38 32.87 -8.08
N SER A 472 29.12 31.75 -7.39
CA SER A 472 28.13 30.72 -7.74
C SER A 472 26.70 31.11 -7.41
N VAL A 473 26.49 31.95 -6.39
CA VAL A 473 25.17 32.26 -5.82
C VAL A 473 24.20 32.85 -6.86
N PRO A 474 24.57 33.84 -7.70
CA PRO A 474 23.65 34.38 -8.70
C PRO A 474 23.14 33.34 -9.70
N ARG A 475 24.00 32.43 -10.14
CA ARG A 475 23.64 31.35 -11.07
C ARG A 475 22.63 30.40 -10.42
N LEU A 476 22.91 29.97 -9.19
CA LEU A 476 22.03 29.08 -8.44
C LEU A 476 20.64 29.71 -8.22
N LEU A 477 20.58 30.98 -7.80
CA LEU A 477 19.29 31.68 -7.62
C LEU A 477 18.52 31.87 -8.93
N GLU A 478 19.22 32.04 -10.05
CA GLU A 478 18.62 32.11 -11.38
C GLU A 478 18.02 30.76 -11.83
N GLU A 479 18.70 29.66 -11.53
CA GLU A 479 18.20 28.29 -11.77
C GLU A 479 16.94 28.00 -10.95
N VAL A 480 16.93 28.39 -9.67
CA VAL A 480 15.76 28.26 -8.79
C VAL A 480 14.59 29.14 -9.28
N ALA A 481 14.86 30.38 -9.68
CA ALA A 481 13.83 31.26 -10.24
C ALA A 481 13.28 30.72 -11.57
N GLY A 482 14.14 30.15 -12.42
CA GLY A 482 13.76 29.50 -13.67
C GLY A 482 12.83 28.30 -13.43
N ALA A 483 13.18 27.44 -12.47
CA ALA A 483 12.36 26.31 -12.04
C ALA A 483 10.96 26.77 -11.59
N LEU A 484 10.87 27.81 -10.76
CA LEU A 484 9.57 28.34 -10.31
C LEU A 484 8.74 28.94 -11.45
N ARG A 485 9.36 29.60 -12.45
CA ARG A 485 8.64 30.10 -13.62
C ARG A 485 8.07 28.97 -14.49
N MET A 486 8.77 27.85 -14.60
CA MET A 486 8.24 26.66 -15.30
C MET A 486 6.99 26.09 -14.59
N LEU A 487 6.88 26.28 -13.27
CA LEU A 487 5.71 25.89 -12.47
C LEU A 487 4.60 26.95 -12.45
N GLU A 488 4.70 27.99 -13.30
CA GLU A 488 3.79 29.14 -13.32
C GLU A 488 3.75 29.93 -11.99
N LEU A 489 4.78 29.79 -11.14
CA LEU A 489 4.91 30.50 -9.86
C LEU A 489 5.72 31.79 -10.05
N GLY A 490 5.11 32.78 -10.73
CA GLY A 490 5.79 34.03 -11.09
C GLY A 490 6.24 34.87 -9.90
N GLU A 491 5.37 35.05 -8.90
CA GLU A 491 5.64 35.90 -7.73
C GLU A 491 6.88 35.48 -6.91
N PRO A 492 7.02 34.21 -6.45
CA PRO A 492 8.21 33.79 -5.72
C PRO A 492 9.49 33.80 -6.60
N ALA A 493 9.35 33.57 -7.91
CA ALA A 493 10.47 33.71 -8.84
C ALA A 493 10.97 35.15 -8.94
N ASP A 494 10.07 36.13 -8.86
CA ASP A 494 10.42 37.55 -8.87
C ASP A 494 11.08 37.99 -7.56
N TYR A 495 10.69 37.43 -6.41
CA TYR A 495 11.40 37.67 -5.14
C TYR A 495 12.83 37.12 -5.16
N LEU A 496 13.05 35.91 -5.70
CA LEU A 496 14.40 35.37 -5.93
C LEU A 496 15.25 36.25 -6.83
N GLU A 497 14.65 36.81 -7.89
CA GLU A 497 15.34 37.77 -8.77
C GLU A 497 15.72 39.06 -8.02
N GLY A 498 14.87 39.52 -7.09
CA GLY A 498 15.19 40.63 -6.18
C GLY A 498 16.44 40.34 -5.32
N VAL A 499 16.48 39.15 -4.70
CA VAL A 499 17.64 38.68 -3.92
C VAL A 499 18.89 38.60 -4.81
N ARG A 500 18.76 37.99 -5.99
CA ARG A 500 19.85 37.84 -6.97
C ARG A 500 20.44 39.20 -7.36
N ARG A 501 19.60 40.19 -7.67
CA ARG A 501 20.04 41.55 -8.03
C ARG A 501 20.75 42.26 -6.89
N TYR A 502 20.29 42.07 -5.64
CA TYR A 502 20.98 42.61 -4.47
C TYR A 502 22.40 42.05 -4.35
N ILE A 503 22.55 40.73 -4.44
CA ILE A 503 23.85 40.05 -4.36
C ILE A 503 24.78 40.50 -5.51
N LEU A 504 24.29 40.50 -6.75
CA LEU A 504 25.06 40.92 -7.92
C LEU A 504 25.53 42.38 -7.82
N THR A 505 24.64 43.29 -7.43
CA THR A 505 24.92 44.74 -7.48
C THR A 505 25.73 45.21 -6.27
N GLU A 506 25.30 44.85 -5.05
CA GLU A 506 25.90 45.38 -3.82
C GLU A 506 27.08 44.53 -3.36
N LEU A 507 26.93 43.19 -3.34
CA LEU A 507 27.93 42.30 -2.77
C LEU A 507 29.03 41.94 -3.76
N ILE A 508 28.72 41.69 -5.03
CA ILE A 508 29.73 41.32 -6.04
C ILE A 508 30.26 42.54 -6.78
N GLY A 509 29.37 43.34 -7.39
CA GLY A 509 29.75 44.48 -8.23
C GLY A 509 30.38 45.62 -7.45
N ARG A 510 29.74 46.06 -6.36
CA ARG A 510 30.25 47.14 -5.49
C ARG A 510 31.17 46.65 -4.37
N ARG A 511 31.29 45.34 -4.16
CA ARG A 511 32.05 44.71 -3.05
C ARG A 511 31.81 45.38 -1.70
N ARG A 512 30.54 45.69 -1.40
CA ARG A 512 30.18 46.29 -0.11
C ARG A 512 30.01 45.19 0.94
N VAL A 513 30.52 45.47 2.12
CA VAL A 513 30.21 44.68 3.31
C VAL A 513 28.86 45.17 3.86
N PRO A 514 27.82 44.32 3.92
CA PRO A 514 26.52 44.71 4.42
C PRO A 514 26.57 44.97 5.94
N SER A 515 25.77 45.93 6.41
CA SER A 515 25.62 46.18 7.86
C SER A 515 24.83 45.04 8.53
N GLY A 516 24.99 44.85 9.85
CA GLY A 516 24.27 43.81 10.61
C GLY A 516 22.76 43.79 10.32
N ARG A 517 22.13 44.97 10.30
CA ARG A 517 20.70 45.09 9.95
C ARG A 517 20.37 44.63 8.53
N GLN A 518 21.24 44.90 7.55
CA GLN A 518 21.02 44.46 6.16
C GLN A 518 21.24 42.96 5.99
N LEU A 519 22.14 42.37 6.77
CA LEU A 519 22.35 40.91 6.81
C LEU A 519 21.13 40.21 7.38
N ASP A 520 20.61 40.68 8.52
CA ASP A 520 19.41 40.12 9.14
C ASP A 520 18.22 40.18 8.17
N THR A 521 18.04 41.34 7.51
CA THR A 521 16.99 41.54 6.52
C THR A 521 17.11 40.58 5.32
N LEU A 522 18.33 40.38 4.81
CA LEU A 522 18.58 39.47 3.70
C LEU A 522 18.39 38.00 4.13
N ALA A 523 18.82 37.65 5.33
CA ALA A 523 18.62 36.33 5.92
C ALA A 523 17.13 36.01 6.08
N ASP A 524 16.33 36.97 6.56
CA ASP A 524 14.87 36.84 6.65
C ASP A 524 14.23 36.58 5.27
N ALA A 525 14.72 37.26 4.22
CA ALA A 525 14.24 37.04 2.86
C ALA A 525 14.60 35.63 2.35
N MET A 526 15.84 35.19 2.55
CA MET A 526 16.28 33.85 2.14
C MET A 526 15.56 32.75 2.93
N ALA A 527 15.36 32.93 4.24
CA ALA A 527 14.66 31.97 5.08
C ALA A 527 13.17 31.84 4.70
N SER A 528 12.51 32.95 4.39
CA SER A 528 11.13 32.95 3.88
C SER A 528 11.00 32.22 2.55
N LEU A 529 11.96 32.43 1.62
CA LEU A 529 12.00 31.74 0.34
C LEU A 529 12.30 30.24 0.49
N GLU A 530 13.23 29.87 1.38
CA GLU A 530 13.52 28.47 1.71
C GLU A 530 12.29 27.78 2.27
N TYR A 531 11.63 28.39 3.25
CA TYR A 531 10.43 27.85 3.88
C TYR A 531 9.27 27.72 2.88
N TYR A 532 9.18 28.64 1.92
CA TYR A 532 8.22 28.53 0.82
C TYR A 532 8.52 27.33 -0.10
N LEU A 533 9.78 27.11 -0.46
CA LEU A 533 10.21 25.95 -1.27
C LEU A 533 9.94 24.62 -0.54
N GLU A 534 10.18 24.57 0.77
CA GLU A 534 9.83 23.42 1.61
C GLU A 534 8.31 23.19 1.67
N ALA A 535 7.53 24.26 1.87
CA ALA A 535 6.07 24.18 1.89
C ALA A 535 5.48 23.78 0.53
N LEU A 536 6.16 24.15 -0.57
CA LEU A 536 5.81 23.74 -1.93
C LEU A 536 6.04 22.23 -2.11
N ARG A 537 7.18 21.70 -1.63
CA ARG A 537 7.49 20.26 -1.64
C ARG A 537 6.50 19.46 -0.78
N ASP A 538 6.21 19.91 0.43
CA ASP A 538 5.36 19.20 1.40
C ASP A 538 3.85 19.35 1.10
N ARG A 539 3.48 20.04 0.01
CA ARG A 539 2.08 20.29 -0.42
C ARG A 539 1.21 20.96 0.65
N ARG A 540 1.79 21.83 1.50
CA ARG A 540 1.01 22.51 2.55
C ARG A 540 0.02 23.54 1.95
N PRO A 541 -1.23 23.60 2.45
CA PRO A 541 -2.16 24.67 2.08
C PRO A 541 -1.72 26.02 2.66
N ASN A 542 -2.21 27.13 2.10
CA ASN A 542 -1.95 28.52 2.53
C ASN A 542 -0.47 28.99 2.52
N ARG A 543 0.37 28.45 1.62
CA ARG A 543 1.78 28.84 1.49
C ARG A 543 2.07 30.28 1.06
N ALA A 544 1.08 31.02 0.54
CA ALA A 544 1.28 32.39 0.04
C ALA A 544 1.66 33.37 1.18
N GLU A 545 1.14 33.15 2.39
CA GLU A 545 1.42 34.01 3.56
C GLU A 545 2.90 33.97 3.97
N ILE A 546 3.63 32.93 3.59
CA ILE A 546 5.06 32.77 3.88
C ILE A 546 5.89 33.86 3.18
N LEU A 547 5.46 34.29 1.98
CA LEU A 547 6.23 35.21 1.13
C LEU A 547 6.15 36.68 1.58
N GLU A 548 5.25 37.03 2.50
CA GLU A 548 5.13 38.40 3.01
C GLU A 548 6.42 38.89 3.68
N ILE A 549 7.15 37.99 4.35
CA ILE A 549 8.44 38.31 4.96
C ILE A 549 9.48 38.61 3.87
N ALA A 550 9.60 37.75 2.85
CA ALA A 550 10.50 38.00 1.72
C ALA A 550 10.21 39.33 1.02
N ARG A 551 8.92 39.65 0.82
CA ARG A 551 8.49 40.92 0.25
C ARG A 551 8.92 42.11 1.09
N SER A 552 8.54 42.15 2.37
CA SER A 552 8.89 43.24 3.29
C SER A 552 10.41 43.44 3.40
N SER A 553 11.16 42.33 3.44
CA SER A 553 12.62 42.37 3.47
C SER A 553 13.20 42.99 2.19
N LEU A 554 12.75 42.58 1.01
CA LEU A 554 13.21 43.15 -0.26
C LEU A 554 12.81 44.62 -0.45
N GLU A 555 11.63 45.03 0.02
CA GLU A 555 11.20 46.44 0.05
C GLU A 555 12.14 47.28 0.91
N SER A 556 12.51 46.77 2.09
CA SER A 556 13.43 47.48 2.99
C SER A 556 14.88 47.56 2.47
N LEU A 557 15.27 46.64 1.57
CA LEU A 557 16.54 46.66 0.84
C LEU A 557 16.48 47.56 -0.40
N ASN A 558 15.31 48.07 -0.80
CA ASN A 558 15.04 48.78 -2.07
C ASN A 558 15.26 47.93 -3.33
N TYR A 559 15.03 46.61 -3.25
CA TYR A 559 15.10 45.68 -4.39
C TYR A 559 13.73 45.13 -4.79
N TRP A 560 12.66 45.72 -4.25
CA TRP A 560 11.27 45.47 -4.64
C TRP A 560 10.46 46.77 -4.67
N PRO A 561 9.54 46.98 -5.64
CA PRO A 561 9.27 46.13 -6.82
C PRO A 561 10.41 46.15 -7.85
N LEU A 562 10.53 45.08 -8.63
CA LEU A 562 11.52 45.01 -9.71
C LEU A 562 11.22 46.08 -10.78
N PRO A 563 12.22 46.83 -11.27
CA PRO A 563 12.02 47.75 -12.40
C PRO A 563 11.53 46.98 -13.64
N ASP A 564 10.51 47.52 -14.32
CA ASP A 564 9.96 46.95 -15.55
C ASP A 564 11.08 46.71 -16.58
N ALA A 565 11.24 45.46 -17.03
CA ALA A 565 12.22 45.11 -18.07
C ALA A 565 11.98 45.86 -19.39
N HIS A 566 10.77 46.40 -19.62
CA HIS A 566 10.42 47.24 -20.77
C HIS A 566 10.74 48.73 -20.61
N ALA A 567 11.11 49.22 -19.42
CA ALA A 567 11.41 50.64 -19.20
C ALA A 567 12.89 50.99 -19.43
N ALA A 568 13.78 49.99 -19.52
CA ALA A 568 15.23 50.19 -19.67
C ALA A 568 15.69 50.42 -21.12
N GLU A 569 14.83 50.22 -22.12
CA GLU A 569 15.04 50.65 -23.51
C GLU A 569 14.25 51.93 -23.84
N ALA A 570 14.38 52.95 -23.00
CA ALA A 570 14.09 54.32 -23.40
C ALA A 570 15.42 54.99 -23.82
N PRO A 571 15.66 55.26 -25.11
CA PRO A 571 16.84 55.98 -25.53
C PRO A 571 16.80 57.38 -24.93
N ALA A 572 17.89 57.78 -24.28
CA ALA A 572 18.10 59.15 -23.86
C ALA A 572 17.79 60.10 -25.02
N ALA A 573 16.84 61.01 -24.79
CA ALA A 573 16.36 61.97 -25.76
C ALA A 573 17.50 62.81 -26.34
N ALA A 574 17.91 62.47 -27.57
CA ALA A 574 18.61 63.39 -28.46
C ALA A 574 17.56 64.11 -29.32
N ALA A 575 17.68 65.43 -29.38
CA ALA A 575 16.82 66.34 -30.14
C ALA A 575 16.77 65.98 -31.64
N PRO A 576 15.69 66.35 -32.36
CA PRO A 576 15.41 65.82 -33.69
C PRO A 576 16.13 66.61 -34.78
N ALA A 577 16.69 65.92 -35.76
CA ALA A 577 16.95 66.49 -37.08
C ALA A 577 16.98 65.41 -38.18
N SER A 578 15.93 65.44 -39.00
CA SER A 578 15.91 65.24 -40.47
C SER A 578 16.39 63.91 -41.09
N THR A 579 15.44 63.27 -41.77
CA THR A 579 15.55 62.39 -42.97
C THR A 579 16.63 62.84 -43.96
N PRO A 580 17.28 61.94 -44.76
CA PRO A 580 16.64 61.15 -45.85
C PRO A 580 17.15 59.69 -45.97
N ALA A 581 16.36 58.72 -46.45
CA ALA A 581 16.11 58.33 -47.85
C ALA A 581 17.35 57.97 -48.71
N ALA A 582 17.55 56.64 -48.88
CA ALA A 582 17.99 55.85 -50.03
C ALA A 582 19.23 56.26 -50.89
N ALA A 583 20.23 55.35 -50.96
CA ALA A 583 20.99 55.04 -52.19
C ALA A 583 21.78 53.69 -52.12
N VAL A 584 21.37 52.77 -53.00
CA VAL A 584 22.01 51.68 -53.80
C VAL A 584 23.53 51.31 -53.62
N PRO A 585 23.93 50.03 -53.83
CA PRO A 585 25.24 49.40 -53.48
C PRO A 585 26.25 49.29 -54.68
N PRO A 586 27.21 48.33 -54.75
CA PRO A 586 28.48 48.04 -54.04
C PRO A 586 29.74 48.32 -54.95
N PRO A 587 31.01 47.93 -54.63
CA PRO A 587 31.54 46.57 -54.92
C PRO A 587 32.67 46.04 -53.99
N LEU A 588 32.85 44.70 -53.99
CA LEU A 588 34.03 43.90 -53.56
C LEU A 588 35.27 44.18 -54.47
N PRO A 589 36.54 43.73 -54.24
CA PRO A 589 37.00 42.50 -53.53
C PRO A 589 38.39 42.55 -52.81
N ALA A 590 38.77 41.46 -52.10
CA ALA A 590 40.07 40.72 -52.23
C ALA A 590 40.31 39.73 -51.06
N ALA A 591 40.58 38.47 -51.41
CA ALA A 591 41.09 37.37 -50.55
C ALA A 591 42.65 37.31 -50.65
N PRO A 592 43.46 36.50 -49.89
CA PRO A 592 43.25 35.07 -49.59
C PRO A 592 43.73 34.52 -48.20
N GLU A 593 43.48 33.20 -48.04
CA GLU A 593 43.69 32.17 -47.00
C GLU A 593 45.09 32.01 -46.31
N PRO A 594 45.43 30.90 -45.60
CA PRO A 594 44.85 30.24 -44.39
C PRO A 594 45.94 29.89 -43.34
N VAL A 595 45.63 29.70 -42.04
CA VAL A 595 46.45 28.81 -41.16
C VAL A 595 45.60 28.19 -40.05
N ALA A 596 45.60 26.85 -40.00
CA ALA A 596 45.13 26.05 -38.89
C ALA A 596 46.18 25.99 -37.77
N ALA A 597 45.79 26.15 -36.51
CA ALA A 597 46.54 25.62 -35.37
C ALA A 597 45.66 25.55 -34.11
N ALA A 598 45.54 24.34 -33.55
CA ALA A 598 44.94 24.06 -32.26
C ALA A 598 45.76 24.70 -31.10
N PRO A 599 45.12 25.10 -29.99
CA PRO A 599 45.86 25.54 -28.81
C PRO A 599 46.43 24.34 -28.04
N GLN A 600 47.74 24.37 -27.80
CA GLN A 600 48.46 23.48 -26.88
C GLN A 600 48.09 23.76 -25.42
N ALA A 601 47.98 22.70 -24.64
CA ALA A 601 47.83 22.73 -23.18
C ALA A 601 49.10 23.26 -22.49
N PRO A 602 48.98 24.12 -21.46
CA PRO A 602 50.13 24.55 -20.68
C PRO A 602 50.60 23.46 -19.70
N ALA A 603 51.93 23.35 -19.60
CA ALA A 603 52.66 22.40 -18.78
C ALA A 603 52.48 22.62 -17.27
N ALA A 604 52.43 21.51 -16.53
CA ALA A 604 52.40 21.46 -15.07
C ALA A 604 53.73 21.90 -14.44
N PRO A 605 53.72 22.63 -13.31
CA PRO A 605 54.90 22.79 -12.48
C PRO A 605 55.13 21.55 -11.62
N ALA A 606 56.37 21.06 -11.66
CA ALA A 606 56.87 20.00 -10.80
C ALA A 606 57.29 20.55 -9.43
N GLY A 607 57.07 19.74 -8.40
CA GLY A 607 57.83 19.81 -7.14
C GLY A 607 56.97 20.10 -5.92
N LEU A 608 56.54 19.03 -5.25
CA LEU A 608 56.42 18.96 -3.79
C LEU A 608 56.50 17.47 -3.40
N ASP A 609 57.70 17.08 -2.99
CA ASP A 609 58.01 15.83 -2.29
C ASP A 609 57.10 15.70 -1.06
N TRP A 610 56.40 14.57 -0.97
CA TRP A 610 55.89 14.06 0.30
C TRP A 610 56.54 12.70 0.52
N ASP A 611 57.54 12.72 1.40
CA ASP A 611 58.22 11.53 1.92
C ASP A 611 57.21 10.51 2.44
N SER A 612 57.32 9.28 1.93
CA SER A 612 56.65 8.10 2.45
C SER A 612 57.14 7.82 3.88
N VAL A 613 56.30 8.08 4.88
CA VAL A 613 56.52 7.58 6.24
C VAL A 613 56.03 6.12 6.28
N GLU A 614 56.98 5.19 6.31
CA GLU A 614 56.74 3.81 6.73
C GLU A 614 56.32 3.79 8.21
N LEU A 615 55.07 3.41 8.48
CA LEU A 615 54.63 3.08 9.83
C LEU A 615 55.10 1.66 10.16
N SER A 616 56.15 1.55 10.98
CA SER A 616 56.53 0.31 11.65
C SER A 616 55.43 -0.14 12.63
N PRO A 617 55.08 -1.44 12.70
CA PRO A 617 54.18 -1.94 13.73
C PRO A 617 54.91 -2.02 15.07
N ALA A 618 54.51 -1.19 16.03
CA ALA A 618 54.87 -1.35 17.44
C ALA A 618 53.90 -2.33 18.11
N PRO A 619 54.36 -3.15 19.08
CA PRO A 619 53.59 -4.25 19.65
C PRO A 619 52.48 -3.72 20.58
N VAL A 620 51.25 -4.17 20.34
CA VAL A 620 50.13 -3.94 21.26
C VAL A 620 50.23 -4.95 22.39
N ALA A 621 50.42 -4.46 23.61
CA ALA A 621 50.33 -5.26 24.83
C ALA A 621 48.87 -5.69 25.06
N ALA A 622 48.67 -6.98 25.37
CA ALA A 622 47.38 -7.54 25.77
C ALA A 622 46.89 -6.89 27.08
N PRO A 623 45.60 -6.48 27.18
CA PRO A 623 45.03 -6.08 28.46
C PRO A 623 44.75 -7.30 29.33
N GLU A 624 45.19 -7.26 30.58
CA GLU A 624 44.79 -8.18 31.65
C GLU A 624 43.27 -8.08 31.92
N PRO A 625 42.61 -9.19 32.31
CA PRO A 625 41.19 -9.17 32.61
C PRO A 625 40.95 -8.51 33.98
N ALA A 626 40.27 -7.36 33.96
CA ALA A 626 39.68 -6.76 35.16
C ALA A 626 38.27 -7.33 35.39
N ASP A 627 38.09 -8.03 36.51
CA ASP A 627 36.79 -8.47 37.02
C ASP A 627 35.90 -7.26 37.31
N ILE A 628 34.92 -7.02 36.46
CA ILE A 628 33.78 -6.14 36.73
C ILE A 628 32.52 -6.98 36.51
N ALA A 629 31.94 -7.44 37.62
CA ALA A 629 30.73 -8.22 37.64
C ALA A 629 29.56 -7.43 37.03
N GLY A 630 29.04 -7.90 35.89
CA GLY A 630 27.76 -7.46 35.35
C GLY A 630 26.59 -7.92 36.23
N PRO A 631 25.39 -7.33 36.08
CA PRO A 631 24.22 -7.76 36.84
C PRO A 631 23.86 -9.19 36.47
N VAL A 632 23.89 -10.06 37.48
CA VAL A 632 23.53 -11.48 37.37
C VAL A 632 22.02 -11.56 37.08
N ARG A 633 21.66 -12.20 35.97
CA ARG A 633 20.27 -12.60 35.68
C ARG A 633 19.91 -13.74 36.63
N GLU A 634 19.16 -13.41 37.66
CA GLU A 634 18.62 -14.39 38.61
C GLU A 634 17.58 -15.26 37.86
N VAL A 635 17.94 -16.51 37.60
CA VAL A 635 17.00 -17.53 37.12
C VAL A 635 16.19 -17.94 38.34
N LEU A 636 14.95 -17.45 38.43
CA LEU A 636 13.97 -17.95 39.40
C LEU A 636 13.61 -19.39 39.03
N GLU A 637 14.24 -20.36 39.70
CA GLU A 637 13.71 -21.73 39.75
C GLU A 637 12.40 -21.71 40.54
N ALA A 638 11.30 -22.02 39.86
CA ALA A 638 10.02 -22.26 40.51
C ALA A 638 10.14 -23.48 41.44
N PRO A 639 9.61 -23.45 42.68
CA PRO A 639 9.65 -24.59 43.57
C PRO A 639 8.87 -25.76 42.96
N ALA A 640 9.44 -26.97 43.03
CA ALA A 640 8.76 -28.19 42.63
C ALA A 640 7.53 -28.42 43.52
N LEU A 641 6.33 -28.20 42.97
CA LEU A 641 5.09 -28.69 43.54
C LEU A 641 4.99 -30.19 43.23
N GLU A 642 5.31 -31.03 44.22
CA GLU A 642 4.93 -32.44 44.20
C GLU A 642 3.41 -32.54 44.39
N VAL A 643 2.68 -32.58 43.27
CA VAL A 643 1.27 -32.98 43.24
C VAL A 643 1.23 -34.46 42.86
N GLU A 644 0.92 -35.33 43.82
CA GLU A 644 0.54 -36.71 43.52
C GLU A 644 -0.76 -36.71 42.70
N LEU A 645 -0.65 -36.95 41.40
CA LEU A 645 -1.78 -37.23 40.54
C LEU A 645 -2.26 -38.68 40.78
N PRO A 646 -3.55 -38.93 41.01
CA PRO A 646 -4.06 -40.29 41.12
C PRO A 646 -3.87 -41.06 39.80
N PRO A 647 -3.67 -42.38 39.85
CA PRO A 647 -3.33 -43.19 38.68
C PRO A 647 -4.45 -43.17 37.64
N VAL A 648 -4.17 -42.60 36.47
CA VAL A 648 -5.01 -42.69 35.28
C VAL A 648 -4.79 -44.07 34.66
N VAL A 649 -5.82 -44.91 34.66
CA VAL A 649 -5.84 -46.17 33.92
C VAL A 649 -6.18 -45.87 32.46
N PRO A 650 -5.28 -46.09 31.48
CA PRO A 650 -5.59 -45.84 30.09
C PRO A 650 -6.60 -46.87 29.58
N GLN A 651 -7.80 -46.42 29.23
CA GLN A 651 -8.68 -47.21 28.36
C GLN A 651 -8.33 -46.89 26.90
N PRO A 652 -8.11 -47.91 26.04
CA PRO A 652 -7.87 -47.68 24.62
C PRO A 652 -9.15 -47.12 23.96
N PRO A 653 -9.03 -46.14 23.03
CA PRO A 653 -10.18 -45.59 22.34
C PRO A 653 -10.82 -46.66 21.44
N ALA A 654 -12.14 -46.81 21.56
CA ALA A 654 -12.91 -47.62 20.62
C ALA A 654 -12.96 -46.90 19.27
N ILE A 655 -12.23 -47.42 18.28
CA ILE A 655 -12.28 -46.94 16.90
C ILE A 655 -13.53 -47.57 16.24
N PRO A 656 -14.56 -46.80 15.86
CA PRO A 656 -15.65 -47.34 15.05
C PRO A 656 -15.15 -47.69 13.65
N SER A 657 -15.55 -48.85 13.13
CA SER A 657 -15.18 -49.33 11.79
C SER A 657 -15.67 -48.37 10.70
N LEU A 658 -14.76 -47.89 9.85
CA LEU A 658 -15.09 -47.12 8.65
C LEU A 658 -15.88 -47.98 7.66
N GLY A 659 -17.17 -47.70 7.52
CA GLY A 659 -18.00 -48.06 6.37
C GLY A 659 -18.51 -46.78 5.72
N ASP A 660 -18.17 -46.60 4.43
CA ASP A 660 -18.58 -45.54 3.49
C ASP A 660 -18.68 -44.11 4.04
N ALA A 661 -17.54 -43.41 4.05
CA ALA A 661 -17.51 -41.96 4.20
C ALA A 661 -17.80 -41.27 2.84
N PRO A 662 -18.75 -40.32 2.75
CA PRO A 662 -18.87 -39.45 1.59
C PRO A 662 -17.66 -38.49 1.54
N ARG A 663 -17.20 -38.16 0.32
CA ARG A 663 -16.19 -37.11 0.09
C ARG A 663 -16.67 -35.79 0.70
N PHE A 664 -15.98 -35.30 1.72
CA PHE A 664 -16.19 -33.96 2.25
C PHE A 664 -15.65 -32.93 1.26
N VAL A 665 -16.56 -32.15 0.67
CA VAL A 665 -16.28 -30.86 0.03
C VAL A 665 -16.68 -29.81 1.05
N TYR A 666 -15.74 -28.96 1.47
CA TYR A 666 -15.93 -27.96 2.52
C TYR A 666 -16.49 -26.65 1.94
N ASP A 667 -17.45 -26.05 2.65
CA ASP A 667 -18.17 -24.81 2.32
C ASP A 667 -17.75 -23.71 3.33
N PRO A 668 -17.24 -22.55 2.87
CA PRO A 668 -16.49 -21.58 3.69
C PRO A 668 -17.29 -20.80 4.75
N VAL A 669 -18.58 -21.05 4.96
CA VAL A 669 -19.46 -20.15 5.77
C VAL A 669 -19.80 -20.71 7.18
N SER A 670 -19.28 -21.87 7.58
CA SER A 670 -19.65 -22.48 8.88
C SER A 670 -18.73 -22.02 10.02
N GLY A 671 -18.88 -20.78 10.47
CA GLY A 671 -18.00 -20.16 11.47
C GLY A 671 -18.71 -19.39 12.59
N GLU A 672 -19.90 -19.79 13.03
CA GLU A 672 -20.54 -19.23 14.24
C GLU A 672 -21.30 -20.31 15.03
N TYR A 673 -21.34 -20.12 16.36
CA TYR A 673 -22.03 -20.88 17.43
C TYR A 673 -21.18 -21.85 18.30
N ILE A 674 -20.67 -21.33 19.43
CA ILE A 674 -20.72 -22.02 20.73
C ILE A 674 -21.21 -21.03 21.79
N ALA A 675 -22.45 -21.21 22.28
CA ALA A 675 -22.84 -21.07 23.69
C ALA A 675 -24.37 -21.20 23.84
N GLU A 676 -24.83 -22.37 24.32
CA GLU A 676 -25.87 -22.57 25.35
C GLU A 676 -26.60 -23.92 25.16
N ALA A 677 -26.28 -24.89 26.02
CA ALA A 677 -27.20 -25.96 26.42
C ALA A 677 -26.70 -26.66 27.68
N ALA A 678 -26.98 -26.08 28.86
CA ALA A 678 -26.90 -26.80 30.13
C ALA A 678 -28.11 -26.47 31.00
N ALA A 679 -29.31 -26.85 30.55
CA ALA A 679 -30.48 -26.99 31.40
C ALA A 679 -31.50 -27.95 30.76
N ALA A 680 -31.76 -29.05 31.47
CA ALA A 680 -32.91 -29.97 31.41
C ALA A 680 -32.53 -31.44 31.15
N ALA A 681 -32.23 -32.16 32.23
CA ALA A 681 -32.41 -33.61 32.28
C ALA A 681 -33.70 -33.92 33.06
N PRO A 682 -34.59 -34.79 32.56
CA PRO A 682 -35.83 -35.14 33.24
C PRO A 682 -35.62 -36.20 34.32
N ASP A 683 -36.43 -36.02 35.36
CA ASP A 683 -36.59 -36.82 36.56
C ASP A 683 -37.10 -38.25 36.25
N ALA A 684 -36.41 -39.28 36.74
CA ALA A 684 -36.94 -40.64 36.89
C ALA A 684 -36.06 -41.48 37.84
N GLY A 685 -36.61 -41.90 38.99
CA GLY A 685 -36.11 -43.10 39.69
C GLY A 685 -35.97 -43.02 41.21
N THR A 686 -37.10 -42.93 41.90
CA THR A 686 -37.40 -43.33 43.29
C THR A 686 -36.43 -44.27 44.04
N ALA A 687 -36.08 -43.81 45.25
CA ALA A 687 -36.16 -44.50 46.55
C ALA A 687 -35.21 -45.67 46.89
N ALA A 688 -34.29 -45.44 47.85
CA ALA A 688 -34.37 -45.98 49.22
C ALA A 688 -33.08 -45.71 50.02
N VAL A 689 -33.18 -44.97 51.13
CA VAL A 689 -32.18 -44.90 52.20
C VAL A 689 -32.88 -45.25 53.52
N PRO A 690 -32.41 -46.23 54.30
CA PRO A 690 -32.75 -46.34 55.71
C PRO A 690 -31.67 -45.67 56.61
N PRO A 691 -32.04 -45.33 57.86
CA PRO A 691 -31.53 -44.16 58.58
C PRO A 691 -30.27 -44.43 59.44
N PRO A 692 -29.68 -43.37 60.04
CA PRO A 692 -28.34 -43.39 60.62
C PRO A 692 -28.36 -43.66 62.14
N LEU A 693 -27.15 -43.77 62.73
CA LEU A 693 -26.70 -43.34 64.07
C LEU A 693 -25.65 -44.31 64.64
N PRO A 694 -24.87 -43.91 65.66
CA PRO A 694 -23.80 -42.90 65.72
C PRO A 694 -22.49 -43.61 66.21
N ALA A 695 -21.30 -43.02 66.32
CA ALA A 695 -20.87 -41.73 66.85
C ALA A 695 -19.47 -41.38 66.32
#